data_AF-A0A7V3W4H7-F1
#
_entry.id   AF-A0A7V3W4H7-F1
#
_cell.length_a   1.000
_cell.length_b   1.000
_cell.length_c   1.000
_cell.angle_alpha   90.00
_cell.angle_beta   90.00
_cell.angle_gamma   90.00
#
_symmetry.space_group_name_H-M   'P 1'
#
loop_
_entity.id
_entity.type
_entity.pdbx_description
1 polymer ?
#
loop_
_entity_poly.entity_id
_entity_poly.type
_entity_poly.pdbx_seq_one_letter_code
_entity_poly.pdbx_strand_id
1 'polypeptide(L)'
;MFCNRTKKNLLVSILLLVVSWSWESVAASKGEKPENSLLGKSFQAVVPTMRVERILDAASAVGAPGYHRHLVRPGNLTSYMLRVFNPGKSGMRMELSAAADCAGFEVWLEQKSIELAPGQTSYVKLLVKPSASLSPGRVAQVKAAASSSSGTEEIILEAETTDKHKIYFISIDSLGPEYLKLNSSGTGPGKEGDWLMPNLRRFISEGVFYPRHQAHLPAATDMNHSSYLTGAYPGRLALYSVQVFMFGFDEKGWAIWRSTPLDLMYWGKDGQAVSTIFKVVKDPAFGGNASAFTAFISGKDWVPEHFRNPVFGLDRIATVTDYPDYVAKSSHVQKPGEPILLMLGTRIKKLNRPDFFLWEDIYTTEQAVQVIENEDPDVCYILLGGVDEAGHYFGSGKDPAEWDERGTAERLSDDRSRINRSGNREGILRTVRNADEQLGRLLKFLGERGGDSYIVVESDHNMETNSWTGPALHKVLAKSGYSKKTDYYAFTGSQLGEIFLRKNDPAIAQALEQTLEAYRWPSPLNGGSECPVIVLNREEMKTGIDKATGQRVTLPMELYSEYYIEHPRPGALRYPDLFLFPKANLQFPSIGAGFGNIGLGVLPFDVPPFTVYVGGHGAPSTRPAVLALQGPGIGKGLEVEAETYPSDVAPSLYRLEHYRIPESVQGRGLPKADPALP
;
A
#
# COMPACT_ATOMS: atom_id res chain seq x y z
N MET A 1 -27.74 6.72 -34.10
CA MET A 1 -26.41 6.46 -33.50
C MET A 1 -25.42 7.62 -33.72
N PHE A 2 -25.83 8.90 -33.51
CA PHE A 2 -24.95 10.08 -33.71
C PHE A 2 -25.08 11.20 -32.65
N CYS A 3 -25.79 10.97 -31.53
CA CYS A 3 -26.11 12.04 -30.57
C CYS A 3 -25.27 12.02 -29.26
N ASN A 4 -24.31 11.10 -29.10
CA ASN A 4 -23.52 10.96 -27.85
C ASN A 4 -22.10 11.57 -27.90
N ARG A 5 -21.59 12.00 -29.07
CA ARG A 5 -20.24 12.60 -29.17
C ARG A 5 -20.18 14.07 -28.72
N THR A 6 -21.26 14.83 -28.87
CA THR A 6 -21.29 16.27 -28.54
C THR A 6 -21.35 16.56 -27.03
N LYS A 7 -21.97 15.69 -26.22
CA LYS A 7 -22.02 15.87 -24.76
C LYS A 7 -20.68 15.67 -24.06
N LYS A 8 -19.83 14.76 -24.55
CA LYS A 8 -18.47 14.55 -24.01
C LYS A 8 -17.56 15.76 -24.24
N ASN A 9 -17.63 16.37 -25.41
CA ASN A 9 -16.83 17.56 -25.73
C ASN A 9 -17.29 18.78 -24.91
N LEU A 10 -18.59 18.93 -24.67
CA LEU A 10 -19.12 20.03 -23.85
C LEU A 10 -18.67 19.96 -22.39
N LEU A 11 -18.62 18.76 -21.79
CA LEU A 11 -18.17 18.60 -20.40
C LEU A 11 -16.68 18.94 -20.24
N VAL A 12 -15.85 18.53 -21.21
CA VAL A 12 -14.42 18.89 -21.26
C VAL A 12 -14.25 20.41 -21.45
N SER A 13 -15.05 21.04 -22.30
CA SER A 13 -15.02 22.50 -22.50
C SER A 13 -15.53 23.29 -21.28
N ILE A 14 -16.50 22.78 -20.53
CA ILE A 14 -16.98 23.41 -19.28
C ILE A 14 -15.92 23.29 -18.18
N LEU A 15 -15.24 22.14 -18.05
CA LEU A 15 -14.10 21.99 -17.13
C LEU A 15 -12.94 22.93 -17.49
N LEU A 16 -12.65 23.11 -18.79
CA LEU A 16 -11.65 24.06 -19.27
C LEU A 16 -11.99 25.52 -18.88
N LEU A 17 -13.26 25.91 -18.95
CA LEU A 17 -13.74 27.24 -18.60
C LEU A 17 -13.73 27.51 -17.08
N VAL A 18 -14.11 26.53 -16.26
CA VAL A 18 -14.14 26.70 -14.79
C VAL A 18 -12.72 26.82 -14.20
N VAL A 19 -11.76 26.08 -14.76
CA VAL A 19 -10.35 26.14 -14.32
C VAL A 19 -9.66 27.43 -14.78
N SER A 20 -9.94 27.92 -15.99
CA SER A 20 -9.40 29.21 -16.44
C SER A 20 -9.97 30.38 -15.63
N TRP A 21 -11.26 30.33 -15.26
CA TRP A 21 -11.92 31.42 -14.53
C TRP A 21 -11.48 31.49 -13.05
N SER A 22 -11.23 30.34 -12.41
CA SER A 22 -10.66 30.25 -11.07
C SER A 22 -9.25 30.86 -10.97
N TRP A 23 -8.48 30.85 -12.05
CA TRP A 23 -7.12 31.37 -12.06
C TRP A 23 -7.08 32.89 -12.27
N GLU A 24 -7.94 33.43 -13.14
CA GLU A 24 -8.06 34.87 -13.38
C GLU A 24 -8.65 35.63 -12.18
N SER A 25 -9.57 35.02 -11.43
CA SER A 25 -10.19 35.65 -10.26
C SER A 25 -9.31 35.61 -8.99
N VAL A 26 -8.36 34.67 -8.90
CA VAL A 26 -7.31 34.68 -7.85
C VAL A 26 -6.19 35.66 -8.21
N ALA A 27 -5.91 35.89 -9.50
CA ALA A 27 -4.94 36.88 -9.94
C ALA A 27 -5.44 38.34 -9.81
N ALA A 28 -6.76 38.57 -9.86
CA ALA A 28 -7.34 39.92 -9.84
C ALA A 28 -7.65 40.50 -8.45
N SER A 29 -7.57 39.72 -7.37
CA SER A 29 -8.01 40.15 -6.01
C SER A 29 -6.90 40.53 -5.03
N LYS A 30 -5.62 40.57 -5.46
CA LYS A 30 -4.51 41.05 -4.62
C LYS A 30 -3.88 42.32 -5.17
N GLY A 31 -4.69 43.39 -5.17
CA GLY A 31 -4.26 44.75 -5.44
C GLY A 31 -3.82 45.50 -4.19
N GLU A 32 -2.95 44.92 -3.35
CA GLU A 32 -2.28 45.64 -2.27
C GLU A 32 -0.85 45.10 -2.13
N LYS A 33 0.14 45.98 -2.26
CA LYS A 33 1.55 45.69 -1.99
C LYS A 33 1.77 45.73 -0.47
N PRO A 34 2.23 44.64 0.18
CA PRO A 34 2.87 44.77 1.47
C PRO A 34 4.36 45.05 1.26
N GLU A 35 4.82 46.18 1.78
CA GLU A 35 6.23 46.41 2.08
C GLU A 35 6.68 45.44 3.19
N ASN A 36 7.84 44.82 2.98
CA ASN A 36 8.71 44.17 3.96
C ASN A 36 8.09 43.15 4.95
N SER A 37 8.35 41.86 4.72
CA SER A 37 9.25 41.09 5.62
C SER A 37 9.45 39.65 5.14
N LEU A 38 10.73 39.26 5.12
CA LEU A 38 11.27 37.90 5.31
C LEU A 38 10.64 36.77 4.46
N LEU A 39 11.10 36.63 3.21
CA LEU A 39 11.39 35.33 2.57
C LEU A 39 12.07 35.57 1.22
N GLY A 40 13.27 36.13 1.27
CA GLY A 40 14.22 36.05 0.17
C GLY A 40 15.09 34.82 0.35
N LYS A 41 14.75 33.71 -0.30
CA LYS A 41 15.73 32.69 -0.73
C LYS A 41 15.35 32.14 -2.09
N SER A 42 16.23 32.44 -3.02
CA SER A 42 16.40 31.83 -4.33
C SER A 42 16.13 30.32 -4.34
N PHE A 43 15.24 29.88 -5.24
CA PHE A 43 15.33 28.54 -5.82
C PHE A 43 16.56 28.49 -6.72
N GLN A 44 17.75 28.36 -6.12
CA GLN A 44 18.83 27.66 -6.79
C GLN A 44 18.44 26.18 -6.76
N ALA A 45 18.39 25.57 -7.93
CA ALA A 45 18.41 24.13 -8.05
C ALA A 45 19.69 23.64 -7.35
N VAL A 46 19.57 23.26 -6.09
CA VAL A 46 20.57 22.45 -5.40
C VAL A 46 20.41 21.06 -6.00
N VAL A 47 21.03 20.86 -7.17
CA VAL A 47 21.52 19.53 -7.48
C VAL A 47 22.56 19.27 -6.40
N PRO A 48 22.41 18.25 -5.54
CA PRO A 48 23.51 17.86 -4.69
C PRO A 48 24.58 17.35 -5.64
N THR A 49 25.57 18.20 -5.94
CA THR A 49 26.89 17.71 -6.30
C THR A 49 27.44 17.02 -5.06
N MET A 50 26.95 15.82 -4.73
CA MET A 50 27.76 14.86 -4.00
C MET A 50 28.91 14.52 -4.94
N ARG A 51 29.98 15.31 -4.87
CA ARG A 51 31.29 14.82 -5.25
C ARG A 51 31.59 13.72 -4.24
N VAL A 52 31.34 12.47 -4.64
CA VAL A 52 31.85 11.32 -3.91
C VAL A 52 33.36 11.34 -4.15
N GLU A 53 34.09 12.00 -3.24
CA GLU A 53 35.56 12.05 -3.26
C GLU A 53 36.19 10.73 -2.80
N ARG A 54 35.38 9.71 -2.50
CA ARG A 54 35.81 8.41 -2.00
C ARG A 54 35.81 7.35 -3.11
N ILE A 55 36.76 6.43 -3.01
CA ILE A 55 36.87 5.27 -3.91
C ILE A 55 35.85 4.19 -3.53
N LEU A 56 35.50 4.09 -2.24
CA LEU A 56 34.66 3.02 -1.69
C LEU A 56 33.62 3.59 -0.72
N ASP A 57 32.37 3.14 -0.85
CA ASP A 57 31.26 3.52 0.03
C ASP A 57 30.21 2.41 0.14
N ALA A 58 29.38 2.44 1.18
CA ALA A 58 28.23 1.55 1.38
C ALA A 58 27.16 2.24 2.23
N ALA A 59 25.88 1.98 1.94
CA ALA A 59 24.75 2.62 2.63
C ALA A 59 24.78 2.41 4.16
N SER A 60 25.19 1.22 4.60
CA SER A 60 25.29 0.82 5.99
C SER A 60 26.71 0.90 6.59
N ALA A 61 27.61 1.71 6.01
CA ALA A 61 28.95 1.91 6.56
C ALA A 61 28.93 2.67 7.90
N VAL A 62 29.82 2.30 8.83
CA VAL A 62 29.96 3.00 10.12
C VAL A 62 30.27 4.48 9.88
N GLY A 63 29.39 5.35 10.39
CA GLY A 63 29.48 6.79 10.23
C GLY A 63 28.76 7.35 8.99
N ALA A 64 28.19 6.51 8.13
CA ALA A 64 27.31 6.95 7.04
C ALA A 64 25.91 7.34 7.58
N PRO A 65 25.22 8.31 6.96
CA PRO A 65 23.81 8.54 7.21
C PRO A 65 23.00 7.27 6.87
N GLY A 66 22.32 6.68 7.86
CA GLY A 66 21.59 5.42 7.68
C GLY A 66 22.37 4.17 8.11
N TYR A 67 23.53 4.36 8.75
CA TYR A 67 24.27 3.27 9.40
C TYR A 67 23.35 2.40 10.27
N HIS A 68 23.45 1.09 10.06
CA HIS A 68 22.88 0.06 10.91
C HIS A 68 23.72 -1.22 10.78
N ARG A 69 23.55 -2.13 11.75
CA ARG A 69 24.20 -3.44 11.69
C ARG A 69 23.30 -4.40 10.95
N HIS A 70 23.86 -5.23 10.08
CA HIS A 70 23.07 -6.31 9.51
C HIS A 70 22.94 -7.42 10.56
N LEU A 71 21.71 -7.68 11.00
CA LEU A 71 21.42 -8.82 11.87
C LEU A 71 21.39 -10.10 11.02
N VAL A 72 22.13 -11.13 11.43
CA VAL A 72 22.29 -12.37 10.66
C VAL A 72 22.24 -13.59 11.57
N ARG A 73 21.48 -14.63 11.22
CA ARG A 73 21.45 -15.86 12.02
C ARG A 73 22.74 -16.66 11.85
N PRO A 74 23.22 -17.35 12.91
CA PRO A 74 24.31 -18.31 12.80
C PRO A 74 24.10 -19.31 11.65
N GLY A 75 25.09 -19.45 10.77
CA GLY A 75 25.01 -20.32 9.59
C GLY A 75 24.32 -19.71 8.37
N ASN A 76 23.66 -18.55 8.49
CA ASN A 76 23.03 -17.84 7.37
C ASN A 76 23.95 -16.75 6.82
N LEU A 77 23.60 -16.24 5.64
CA LEU A 77 24.36 -15.22 4.92
C LEU A 77 23.67 -13.86 5.04
N THR A 78 24.48 -12.81 5.21
CA THR A 78 24.09 -11.43 4.88
C THR A 78 25.02 -10.88 3.80
N SER A 79 24.57 -9.83 3.12
CA SER A 79 25.33 -9.17 2.08
C SER A 79 25.37 -7.67 2.29
N TYR A 80 26.47 -7.05 1.87
CA TYR A 80 26.59 -5.61 1.71
C TYR A 80 26.90 -5.32 0.24
N MET A 81 26.35 -4.25 -0.28
CA MET A 81 26.71 -3.77 -1.60
C MET A 81 27.72 -2.63 -1.48
N LEU A 82 28.93 -2.88 -1.98
CA LEU A 82 30.01 -1.91 -1.96
C LEU A 82 29.97 -1.11 -3.26
N ARG A 83 29.81 0.21 -3.17
CA ARG A 83 29.94 1.11 -4.31
C ARG A 83 31.41 1.47 -4.47
N VAL A 84 31.99 1.06 -5.60
CA VAL A 84 33.38 1.39 -5.96
C VAL A 84 33.39 2.38 -7.12
N PHE A 85 34.08 3.50 -6.95
CA PHE A 85 34.09 4.61 -7.89
C PHE A 85 35.52 5.01 -8.26
N ASN A 86 35.77 5.29 -9.54
CA ASN A 86 37.03 5.86 -10.00
C ASN A 86 36.90 7.39 -10.20
N PRO A 87 37.35 8.22 -9.23
CA PRO A 87 37.36 9.67 -9.38
C PRO A 87 38.50 10.19 -10.29
N GLY A 88 39.41 9.32 -10.71
CA GLY A 88 40.58 9.65 -11.49
C GLY A 88 40.28 10.07 -12.93
N LYS A 89 41.33 10.52 -13.64
CA LYS A 89 41.25 10.92 -15.06
C LYS A 89 41.66 9.81 -16.03
N SER A 90 42.14 8.69 -15.53
CA SER A 90 42.53 7.51 -16.31
C SER A 90 41.82 6.26 -15.80
N GLY A 91 41.80 5.20 -16.62
CA GLY A 91 41.37 3.89 -16.16
C GLY A 91 42.18 3.46 -14.93
N MET A 92 41.53 2.80 -13.98
CA MET A 92 42.12 2.36 -12.74
C MET A 92 41.72 0.92 -12.46
N ARG A 93 42.72 0.07 -12.22
CA ARG A 93 42.52 -1.26 -11.64
C ARG A 93 42.59 -1.13 -10.12
N MET A 94 41.61 -1.70 -9.44
CA MET A 94 41.51 -1.73 -7.98
C MET A 94 41.48 -3.18 -7.53
N GLU A 95 42.33 -3.51 -6.56
CA GLU A 95 42.28 -4.78 -5.83
C GLU A 95 41.41 -4.60 -4.59
N LEU A 96 40.53 -5.56 -4.34
CA LEU A 96 39.53 -5.51 -3.29
C LEU A 96 39.83 -6.57 -2.25
N SER A 97 39.72 -6.20 -0.97
CA SER A 97 39.89 -7.14 0.14
C SER A 97 38.87 -6.88 1.23
N ALA A 98 38.55 -7.92 2.01
CA ALA A 98 37.70 -7.80 3.17
C ALA A 98 38.10 -8.79 4.26
N ALA A 99 37.96 -8.39 5.52
CA ALA A 99 38.24 -9.23 6.68
C ALA A 99 37.35 -8.85 7.87
N ALA A 100 36.91 -9.85 8.64
CA ALA A 100 36.30 -9.64 9.95
C ALA A 100 37.38 -9.51 11.04
N ASP A 101 37.11 -8.71 12.06
CA ASP A 101 37.99 -8.48 13.21
C ASP A 101 37.97 -9.62 14.25
N CYS A 102 37.03 -10.56 14.14
CA CYS A 102 36.85 -11.65 15.09
C CYS A 102 36.68 -13.02 14.42
N ALA A 103 37.03 -14.07 15.17
CA ALA A 103 36.89 -15.45 14.72
C ALA A 103 35.41 -15.86 14.64
N GLY A 104 35.11 -16.78 13.72
CA GLY A 104 33.77 -17.34 13.54
C GLY A 104 32.90 -16.59 12.52
N PHE A 105 33.40 -15.54 11.87
CA PHE A 105 32.74 -14.90 10.72
C PHE A 105 33.57 -15.15 9.45
N GLU A 106 32.95 -15.78 8.47
CA GLU A 106 33.51 -15.91 7.12
C GLU A 106 33.12 -14.69 6.31
N VAL A 107 34.10 -14.07 5.65
CA VAL A 107 33.91 -12.87 4.83
C VAL A 107 34.58 -13.07 3.48
N TRP A 108 33.88 -12.76 2.40
CA TRP A 108 34.45 -12.77 1.06
C TRP A 108 33.75 -11.79 0.12
N LEU A 109 34.47 -11.40 -0.93
CA LEU A 109 33.96 -10.58 -2.02
C LEU A 109 33.68 -11.45 -3.23
N GLU A 110 32.60 -11.19 -3.96
CA GLU A 110 32.34 -11.87 -5.24
C GLU A 110 33.40 -11.54 -6.29
N GLN A 111 34.04 -10.37 -6.17
CA GLN A 111 35.11 -9.91 -7.05
C GLN A 111 36.30 -9.46 -6.22
N LYS A 112 37.49 -9.96 -6.55
CA LYS A 112 38.75 -9.59 -5.89
C LYS A 112 39.44 -8.39 -6.53
N SER A 113 39.06 -8.04 -7.75
CA SER A 113 39.62 -6.91 -8.48
C SER A 113 38.62 -6.39 -9.49
N ILE A 114 38.65 -5.09 -9.75
CA ILE A 114 37.82 -4.45 -10.78
C ILE A 114 38.64 -3.44 -11.58
N GLU A 115 38.24 -3.23 -12.85
CA GLU A 115 38.80 -2.19 -13.70
C GLU A 115 37.71 -1.17 -14.03
N LEU A 116 37.97 0.10 -13.74
CA LEU A 116 37.01 1.19 -13.91
C LEU A 116 37.58 2.29 -14.78
N ALA A 117 36.82 2.73 -15.79
CA ALA A 117 37.10 3.94 -16.53
C ALA A 117 36.93 5.21 -15.64
N PRO A 118 37.49 6.36 -16.05
CA PRO A 118 37.26 7.64 -15.37
C PRO A 118 35.78 7.94 -15.14
N GLY A 119 35.38 8.21 -13.91
CA GLY A 119 33.99 8.50 -13.55
C GLY A 119 33.06 7.30 -13.57
N GLN A 120 33.56 6.08 -13.80
CA GLN A 120 32.75 4.87 -13.73
C GLN A 120 32.54 4.44 -12.28
N THR A 121 31.34 3.94 -12.00
CA THR A 121 30.97 3.26 -10.75
C THR A 121 30.74 1.77 -11.04
N SER A 122 31.16 0.91 -10.13
CA SER A 122 30.76 -0.50 -10.06
C SER A 122 30.23 -0.82 -8.67
N TYR A 123 29.46 -1.89 -8.58
CA TYR A 123 28.92 -2.40 -7.33
C TYR A 123 29.46 -3.81 -7.10
N VAL A 124 30.03 -4.04 -5.92
CA VAL A 124 30.65 -5.31 -5.56
C VAL A 124 29.97 -5.84 -4.31
N LYS A 125 29.45 -7.06 -4.38
CA LYS A 125 28.81 -7.72 -3.24
C LYS A 125 29.87 -8.28 -2.30
N LEU A 126 29.76 -7.86 -1.04
CA LEU A 126 30.49 -8.42 0.10
C LEU A 126 29.55 -9.35 0.85
N LEU A 127 30.03 -10.55 1.14
CA LEU A 127 29.26 -11.61 1.78
C LEU A 127 29.84 -11.90 3.16
N VAL A 128 28.95 -12.00 4.16
CA VAL A 128 29.31 -12.26 5.56
C VAL A 128 28.46 -13.40 6.11
N LYS A 129 29.12 -14.43 6.64
CA LYS A 129 28.47 -15.62 7.19
C LYS A 129 29.01 -15.94 8.60
N PRO A 130 28.24 -15.74 9.68
CA PRO A 130 28.59 -16.26 10.99
C PRO A 130 28.59 -17.81 11.00
N SER A 131 29.51 -18.40 11.74
CA SER A 131 29.53 -19.83 12.06
C SER A 131 28.24 -20.23 12.77
N ALA A 132 27.72 -21.41 12.45
CA ALA A 132 26.52 -21.98 13.08
C ALA A 132 26.64 -22.16 14.61
N SER A 133 27.86 -22.09 15.16
CA SER A 133 28.15 -22.24 16.60
C SER A 133 28.11 -20.92 17.38
N LEU A 134 27.99 -19.77 16.72
CA LEU A 134 27.96 -18.48 17.40
C LEU A 134 26.62 -18.26 18.12
N SER A 135 26.69 -17.71 19.33
CA SER A 135 25.49 -17.26 20.05
C SER A 135 24.96 -15.95 19.47
N PRO A 136 23.66 -15.63 19.62
CA PRO A 136 23.12 -14.29 19.34
C PRO A 136 23.86 -13.17 20.10
N GLY A 137 23.86 -11.96 19.55
CA GLY A 137 24.47 -10.74 20.10
C GLY A 137 25.99 -10.60 19.86
N ARG A 138 26.61 -11.49 19.07
CA ARG A 138 28.03 -11.36 18.70
C ARG A 138 28.15 -10.43 17.51
N VAL A 139 28.93 -9.37 17.68
CA VAL A 139 29.19 -8.37 16.63
C VAL A 139 30.57 -8.63 16.01
N ALA A 140 30.65 -8.54 14.68
CA ALA A 140 31.89 -8.49 13.92
C ALA A 140 32.00 -7.17 13.18
N GLN A 141 33.17 -6.53 13.28
CA GLN A 141 33.53 -5.42 12.40
C GLN A 141 34.18 -5.98 11.14
N VAL A 142 33.58 -5.69 10.00
CA VAL A 142 34.05 -6.12 8.69
C VAL A 142 34.71 -4.94 8.00
N LYS A 143 36.04 -5.01 7.86
CA LYS A 143 36.82 -4.02 7.11
C LYS A 143 36.84 -4.42 5.66
N ALA A 144 36.37 -3.55 4.77
CA ALA A 144 36.48 -3.71 3.33
C ALA A 144 37.37 -2.60 2.76
N ALA A 145 38.29 -2.97 1.88
CA ALA A 145 39.29 -2.06 1.33
C ALA A 145 39.37 -2.17 -0.19
N ALA A 146 39.56 -1.03 -0.85
CA ALA A 146 39.89 -0.93 -2.27
C ALA A 146 41.26 -0.28 -2.42
N SER A 147 42.22 -1.01 -2.99
CA SER A 147 43.60 -0.59 -3.18
C SER A 147 43.90 -0.39 -4.66
N SER A 148 44.55 0.72 -5.00
CA SER A 148 45.05 1.02 -6.34
C SER A 148 46.46 1.61 -6.29
N SER A 149 47.00 1.99 -7.44
CA SER A 149 48.27 2.74 -7.50
C SER A 149 48.20 4.12 -6.85
N SER A 150 47.00 4.68 -6.63
CA SER A 150 46.82 6.00 -6.02
C SER A 150 46.63 5.96 -4.50
N GLY A 151 46.42 4.78 -3.90
CA GLY A 151 46.20 4.63 -2.46
C GLY A 151 45.27 3.47 -2.11
N THR A 152 44.95 3.35 -0.83
CA THR A 152 43.94 2.41 -0.32
C THR A 152 42.88 3.20 0.43
N GLU A 153 41.63 2.95 0.11
CA GLU A 153 40.46 3.46 0.85
C GLU A 153 39.78 2.30 1.56
N GLU A 154 39.33 2.55 2.79
CA GLU A 154 38.73 1.54 3.65
C GLU A 154 37.37 2.02 4.19
N ILE A 155 36.45 1.08 4.36
CA ILE A 155 35.20 1.26 5.10
C ILE A 155 35.04 0.16 6.14
N ILE A 156 34.25 0.47 7.17
CA ILE A 156 33.91 -0.48 8.23
C ILE A 156 32.40 -0.74 8.16
N LEU A 157 32.03 -2.01 8.20
CA LEU A 157 30.67 -2.52 8.25
C LEU A 157 30.52 -3.36 9.52
N GLU A 158 29.30 -3.56 10.03
CA GLU A 158 29.07 -4.36 11.23
C GLU A 158 27.97 -5.39 11.01
N ALA A 159 28.28 -6.67 11.26
CA ALA A 159 27.31 -7.75 11.29
C ALA A 159 27.12 -8.23 12.73
N GLU A 160 25.88 -8.47 13.14
CA GLU A 160 25.54 -8.95 14.49
C GLU A 160 24.75 -10.24 14.40
N THR A 161 25.11 -11.26 15.19
CA THR A 161 24.35 -12.50 15.21
C THR A 161 23.01 -12.32 15.89
N THR A 162 21.95 -12.92 15.34
CA THR A 162 20.61 -12.93 15.94
C THR A 162 20.02 -14.34 15.93
N ASP A 163 19.06 -14.62 16.80
CA ASP A 163 18.22 -15.82 16.70
C ASP A 163 16.97 -15.58 15.83
N LYS A 164 16.59 -14.31 15.62
CA LYS A 164 15.40 -13.87 14.91
C LYS A 164 15.46 -14.15 13.42
N HIS A 165 14.34 -14.56 12.84
CA HIS A 165 14.19 -14.74 11.40
C HIS A 165 13.84 -13.42 10.72
N LYS A 166 14.23 -13.31 9.45
CA LYS A 166 13.80 -12.21 8.58
C LYS A 166 12.32 -12.38 8.25
N ILE A 167 11.58 -11.29 8.14
CA ILE A 167 10.14 -11.28 7.81
C ILE A 167 9.93 -10.45 6.54
N TYR A 168 9.38 -11.08 5.50
CA TYR A 168 9.03 -10.43 4.24
C TYR A 168 7.52 -10.48 4.05
N PHE A 169 6.91 -9.32 3.84
CA PHE A 169 5.55 -9.21 3.34
C PHE A 169 5.62 -8.86 1.85
N ILE A 170 4.87 -9.60 1.03
CA ILE A 170 4.69 -9.33 -0.39
C ILE A 170 3.19 -9.18 -0.61
N SER A 171 2.74 -7.94 -0.69
CA SER A 171 1.36 -7.58 -0.94
C SER A 171 1.13 -7.40 -2.44
N ILE A 172 0.10 -8.06 -2.98
CA ILE A 172 -0.44 -7.78 -4.32
C ILE A 172 -1.75 -7.03 -4.13
N ASP A 173 -1.71 -5.72 -4.30
CA ASP A 173 -2.81 -4.81 -3.99
C ASP A 173 -4.07 -5.18 -4.79
N SER A 174 -5.22 -5.27 -4.10
CA SER A 174 -6.53 -5.54 -4.71
C SER A 174 -6.68 -6.91 -5.40
N LEU A 175 -5.80 -7.87 -5.11
CA LEU A 175 -5.88 -9.23 -5.65
C LEU A 175 -6.97 -10.06 -4.96
N GLY A 176 -8.02 -10.41 -5.70
CA GLY A 176 -9.04 -11.35 -5.24
C GLY A 176 -8.61 -12.82 -5.29
N PRO A 177 -9.02 -13.67 -4.32
CA PRO A 177 -8.70 -15.09 -4.31
C PRO A 177 -9.31 -15.87 -5.49
N GLU A 178 -10.29 -15.31 -6.18
CA GLU A 178 -10.90 -15.92 -7.37
C GLU A 178 -9.91 -16.04 -8.55
N TYR A 179 -8.93 -15.14 -8.67
CA TYR A 179 -7.91 -15.23 -9.72
C TYR A 179 -7.07 -16.51 -9.62
N LEU A 180 -6.88 -17.05 -8.41
CA LEU A 180 -6.18 -18.32 -8.20
C LEU A 180 -6.87 -19.50 -8.89
N LYS A 181 -8.20 -19.41 -9.09
CA LYS A 181 -9.02 -20.48 -9.67
C LYS A 181 -8.97 -20.49 -11.19
N LEU A 182 -8.41 -19.46 -11.82
CA LEU A 182 -8.44 -19.29 -13.27
C LEU A 182 -7.30 -20.01 -13.98
N ASN A 183 -7.57 -20.42 -15.22
CA ASN A 183 -6.55 -20.94 -16.13
C ASN A 183 -5.62 -19.85 -16.66
N SER A 184 -4.55 -20.21 -17.35
CA SER A 184 -3.57 -19.24 -17.84
C SER A 184 -4.20 -18.18 -18.76
N SER A 185 -5.26 -18.49 -19.49
CA SER A 185 -6.03 -17.54 -20.31
C SER A 185 -7.01 -16.67 -19.53
N GLY A 186 -7.37 -17.04 -18.30
CA GLY A 186 -8.38 -16.34 -17.49
C GLY A 186 -9.83 -16.57 -17.97
N THR A 187 -10.06 -17.60 -18.78
CA THR A 187 -11.37 -17.90 -19.41
C THR A 187 -12.16 -18.99 -18.70
N GLY A 188 -11.56 -19.73 -17.77
CA GLY A 188 -12.20 -20.82 -17.08
C GLY A 188 -11.38 -21.36 -15.91
N PRO A 189 -11.75 -22.52 -15.35
CA PRO A 189 -11.03 -23.11 -14.24
C PRO A 189 -9.62 -23.54 -14.66
N GLY A 190 -8.63 -23.17 -13.84
CA GLY A 190 -7.24 -23.57 -14.02
C GLY A 190 -6.98 -25.02 -13.63
N LYS A 191 -5.80 -25.50 -14.01
CA LYS A 191 -5.28 -26.84 -13.70
C LYS A 191 -3.76 -26.81 -13.67
N GLU A 192 -3.15 -27.90 -13.21
CA GLU A 192 -1.69 -28.04 -13.17
C GLU A 192 -1.04 -27.74 -14.53
N GLY A 193 -0.02 -26.88 -14.53
CA GLY A 193 0.65 -26.37 -15.74
C GLY A 193 -0.12 -25.30 -16.53
N ASP A 194 -1.33 -24.93 -16.11
CA ASP A 194 -2.21 -23.98 -16.80
C ASP A 194 -2.96 -23.09 -15.79
N TRP A 195 -2.22 -22.52 -14.82
CA TRP A 195 -2.76 -21.56 -13.85
C TRP A 195 -2.54 -20.13 -14.33
N LEU A 196 -3.45 -19.20 -14.00
CA LEU A 196 -3.23 -17.77 -14.21
C LEU A 196 -2.08 -17.24 -13.35
N MET A 197 -1.95 -17.79 -12.14
CA MET A 197 -1.00 -17.37 -11.10
C MET A 197 -0.15 -18.56 -10.63
N PRO A 198 0.70 -19.13 -11.51
CA PRO A 198 1.47 -20.33 -11.20
C PRO A 198 2.47 -20.14 -10.04
N ASN A 199 3.06 -18.95 -9.88
CA ASN A 199 4.04 -18.72 -8.82
C ASN A 199 3.38 -18.67 -7.44
N LEU A 200 2.26 -17.95 -7.32
CA LEU A 200 1.48 -17.93 -6.09
C LEU A 200 0.89 -19.31 -5.74
N ARG A 201 0.43 -20.07 -6.74
CA ARG A 201 -0.02 -21.46 -6.53
C ARG A 201 1.09 -22.35 -5.98
N ARG A 202 2.31 -22.23 -6.52
CA ARG A 202 3.48 -22.93 -5.99
C ARG A 202 3.83 -22.50 -4.57
N PHE A 203 3.77 -21.20 -4.28
CA PHE A 203 3.96 -20.71 -2.92
C PHE A 203 2.94 -21.30 -1.95
N ILE A 204 1.67 -21.35 -2.34
CA ILE A 204 0.60 -21.98 -1.54
C ILE A 204 0.86 -23.47 -1.30
N SER A 205 1.27 -24.23 -2.32
CA SER A 205 1.49 -25.67 -2.17
C SER A 205 2.67 -26.02 -1.25
N GLU A 206 3.58 -25.08 -1.04
CA GLU A 206 4.73 -25.21 -0.16
C GLU A 206 4.52 -24.57 1.22
N GLY A 207 3.36 -23.92 1.48
CA GLY A 207 3.05 -23.17 2.72
C GLY A 207 1.67 -23.43 3.31
N VAL A 208 1.19 -22.48 4.11
CA VAL A 208 -0.20 -22.45 4.63
C VAL A 208 -0.99 -21.41 3.85
N PHE A 209 -2.19 -21.78 3.39
CA PHE A 209 -3.12 -20.89 2.70
C PHE A 209 -4.43 -20.74 3.48
N TYR A 210 -4.94 -19.52 3.54
CA TYR A 210 -6.19 -19.17 4.23
C TYR A 210 -7.25 -18.77 3.19
N PRO A 211 -7.97 -19.73 2.56
CA PRO A 211 -8.92 -19.45 1.48
C PRO A 211 -10.09 -18.55 1.88
N ARG A 212 -10.34 -18.40 3.18
CA ARG A 212 -11.41 -17.57 3.75
C ARG A 212 -10.90 -16.29 4.38
N HIS A 213 -9.69 -15.85 4.03
CA HIS A 213 -9.16 -14.57 4.46
C HIS A 213 -10.04 -13.40 3.98
N GLN A 214 -10.30 -12.44 4.86
CA GLN A 214 -11.12 -11.27 4.59
C GLN A 214 -10.35 -10.02 4.99
N ALA A 215 -10.30 -9.03 4.10
CA ALA A 215 -9.95 -7.67 4.46
C ALA A 215 -10.87 -7.13 5.56
N HIS A 216 -10.35 -6.16 6.31
CA HIS A 216 -11.16 -5.33 7.16
C HIS A 216 -11.99 -4.32 6.34
N LEU A 217 -13.01 -3.73 6.96
CA LEU A 217 -13.77 -2.61 6.44
C LEU A 217 -13.20 -1.27 6.94
N PRO A 218 -13.19 -0.23 6.08
CA PRO A 218 -13.40 -0.32 4.64
C PRO A 218 -12.37 -1.25 3.98
N ALA A 219 -12.82 -2.04 3.00
CA ALA A 219 -11.95 -2.96 2.26
C ALA A 219 -11.13 -2.17 1.23
N ALA A 220 -10.20 -1.36 1.73
CA ALA A 220 -9.37 -0.42 0.98
C ALA A 220 -7.91 -0.41 1.50
N THR A 221 -7.03 0.22 0.75
CA THR A 221 -5.57 0.14 0.88
C THR A 221 -5.01 0.50 2.25
N ASP A 222 -5.15 1.77 2.66
CA ASP A 222 -4.42 2.34 3.81
C ASP A 222 -4.62 1.54 5.11
N MET A 223 -5.87 1.19 5.43
CA MET A 223 -6.22 0.55 6.69
C MET A 223 -5.86 -0.94 6.72
N ASN A 224 -5.91 -1.64 5.60
CA ASN A 224 -5.63 -3.08 5.55
C ASN A 224 -4.12 -3.37 5.61
N HIS A 225 -3.29 -2.66 4.84
CA HIS A 225 -1.83 -2.74 4.99
C HIS A 225 -1.38 -2.39 6.42
N SER A 226 -1.96 -1.33 7.00
CA SER A 226 -1.67 -0.94 8.37
C SER A 226 -2.13 -1.99 9.38
N SER A 227 -3.24 -2.69 9.11
CA SER A 227 -3.71 -3.78 9.97
C SER A 227 -2.78 -4.99 9.95
N TYR A 228 -2.22 -5.37 8.79
CA TYR A 228 -1.19 -6.41 8.70
C TYR A 228 0.04 -6.09 9.54
N LEU A 229 0.46 -4.82 9.53
CA LEU A 229 1.68 -4.36 10.19
C LEU A 229 1.51 -4.09 11.69
N THR A 230 0.28 -3.92 12.19
CA THR A 230 0.04 -3.52 13.59
C THR A 230 -0.75 -4.55 14.40
N GLY A 231 -1.45 -5.45 13.71
CA GLY A 231 -2.42 -6.33 14.35
C GLY A 231 -3.65 -5.62 14.91
N ALA A 232 -3.87 -4.34 14.59
CA ALA A 232 -5.01 -3.54 15.04
C ALA A 232 -6.09 -3.45 13.96
N TYR A 233 -7.32 -3.12 14.35
CA TYR A 233 -8.42 -2.88 13.42
C TYR A 233 -8.39 -1.43 12.88
N PRO A 234 -9.02 -1.16 11.72
CA PRO A 234 -9.09 0.20 11.15
C PRO A 234 -9.61 1.27 12.11
N GLY A 235 -10.59 0.94 12.96
CA GLY A 235 -11.12 1.81 14.01
C GLY A 235 -10.06 2.25 15.01
N ARG A 236 -9.23 1.31 15.48
CA ARG A 236 -8.11 1.60 16.40
C ARG A 236 -6.98 2.36 15.73
N LEU A 237 -6.73 2.08 14.45
CA LEU A 237 -5.77 2.83 13.63
C LEU A 237 -6.27 4.24 13.30
N ALA A 238 -7.58 4.46 13.42
CA ALA A 238 -8.29 5.64 12.94
C ALA A 238 -8.14 5.91 11.44
N LEU A 239 -7.78 4.87 10.67
CA LEU A 239 -7.67 4.92 9.23
C LEU A 239 -9.00 4.45 8.63
N TYR A 240 -9.88 5.40 8.35
CA TYR A 240 -11.21 5.12 7.77
C TYR A 240 -11.34 5.50 6.29
N SER A 241 -10.33 6.13 5.71
CA SER A 241 -10.32 6.60 4.32
C SER A 241 -8.94 6.45 3.70
N VAL A 242 -8.86 6.57 2.38
CA VAL A 242 -7.60 6.53 1.63
C VAL A 242 -7.08 7.94 1.43
N GLN A 243 -5.84 8.20 1.82
CA GLN A 243 -5.10 9.47 1.68
C GLN A 243 -5.68 10.72 2.33
N VAL A 244 -6.98 10.88 2.53
CA VAL A 244 -7.60 12.14 2.98
C VAL A 244 -8.54 11.92 4.15
N PHE A 245 -8.44 12.81 5.13
CA PHE A 245 -9.16 12.71 6.39
C PHE A 245 -9.81 14.04 6.75
N MET A 246 -10.93 13.96 7.45
CA MET A 246 -11.69 15.15 7.84
C MET A 246 -11.25 15.61 9.22
N PHE A 247 -11.03 16.92 9.38
CA PHE A 247 -10.57 17.55 10.62
C PHE A 247 -11.61 18.52 11.22
N GLY A 248 -12.80 18.58 10.63
CA GLY A 248 -13.89 19.43 11.07
C GLY A 248 -14.40 20.34 9.98
N PHE A 249 -14.92 21.49 10.40
CA PHE A 249 -15.48 22.51 9.51
C PHE A 249 -14.89 23.87 9.86
N ASP A 250 -14.65 24.72 8.85
CA ASP A 250 -14.27 26.10 9.07
C ASP A 250 -15.47 26.97 9.48
N GLU A 251 -15.23 28.26 9.77
CA GLU A 251 -16.27 29.21 10.18
C GLU A 251 -17.37 29.42 9.14
N LYS A 252 -17.10 29.13 7.87
CA LYS A 252 -18.06 29.23 6.76
C LYS A 252 -18.82 27.91 6.55
N GLY A 253 -18.49 26.87 7.32
CA GLY A 253 -19.05 25.53 7.16
C GLY A 253 -18.45 24.76 5.98
N TRP A 254 -17.25 25.07 5.52
CA TRP A 254 -16.53 24.19 4.59
C TRP A 254 -15.83 23.07 5.36
N ALA A 255 -15.82 21.86 4.81
CA ALA A 255 -15.12 20.74 5.42
C ALA A 255 -13.60 20.95 5.30
N ILE A 256 -12.89 20.77 6.42
CA ILE A 256 -11.44 20.85 6.47
C ILE A 256 -10.91 19.43 6.26
N TRP A 257 -10.28 19.20 5.11
CA TRP A 257 -9.64 17.93 4.80
C TRP A 257 -8.13 18.09 4.84
N ARG A 258 -7.44 17.04 5.28
CA ARG A 258 -5.97 16.96 5.24
C ARG A 258 -5.56 15.63 4.62
N SER A 259 -4.47 15.65 3.87
CA SER A 259 -3.82 14.40 3.47
C SER A 259 -3.29 13.67 4.70
N THR A 260 -3.13 12.35 4.59
CA THR A 260 -2.61 11.43 5.62
C THR A 260 -1.60 12.11 6.54
N PRO A 261 -2.02 12.49 7.75
CA PRO A 261 -1.12 12.94 8.79
C PRO A 261 -0.30 11.75 9.30
N LEU A 262 1.00 11.95 9.49
CA LEU A 262 1.95 10.97 10.04
C LEU A 262 1.67 10.61 11.52
N ASP A 263 0.57 11.07 12.08
CA ASP A 263 0.24 11.06 13.49
C ASP A 263 -1.25 10.74 13.74
N LEU A 264 -1.89 9.89 12.93
CA LEU A 264 -3.28 9.49 13.18
C LEU A 264 -3.45 8.23 14.02
N MET A 265 -2.49 7.30 13.98
CA MET A 265 -2.61 5.96 14.58
C MET A 265 -2.38 5.98 16.09
N TYR A 266 -3.30 6.61 16.82
CA TYR A 266 -3.34 6.70 18.27
C TYR A 266 -4.57 5.97 18.84
N TRP A 267 -4.40 5.33 20.00
CA TRP A 267 -5.41 4.52 20.65
C TRP A 267 -5.41 4.70 22.18
N GLY A 268 -6.46 4.18 22.81
CA GLY A 268 -6.69 4.30 24.25
C GLY A 268 -7.04 5.73 24.68
N LYS A 269 -7.50 5.88 25.93
CA LYS A 269 -7.92 7.17 26.49
C LYS A 269 -6.82 8.24 26.49
N ASP A 270 -5.56 7.80 26.58
CA ASP A 270 -4.39 8.68 26.72
C ASP A 270 -3.72 9.00 25.37
N GLY A 271 -4.23 8.46 24.25
CA GLY A 271 -3.70 8.72 22.91
C GLY A 271 -2.31 8.12 22.67
N GLN A 272 -2.13 6.85 23.02
CA GLN A 272 -0.87 6.12 22.82
C GLN A 272 -0.71 5.73 21.35
N ALA A 273 0.50 5.78 20.81
CA ALA A 273 0.72 5.33 19.43
C ALA A 273 0.47 3.82 19.29
N VAL A 274 -0.18 3.40 18.21
CA VAL A 274 -0.29 1.99 17.85
C VAL A 274 1.11 1.46 17.54
N SER A 275 1.44 0.28 18.06
CA SER A 275 2.73 -0.35 17.78
C SER A 275 2.67 -1.13 16.48
N THR A 276 3.65 -0.89 15.61
CA THR A 276 3.86 -1.63 14.37
C THR A 276 4.86 -2.77 14.60
N ILE A 277 4.88 -3.75 13.70
CA ILE A 277 5.93 -4.78 13.67
C ILE A 277 7.32 -4.16 13.51
N PHE A 278 7.46 -3.08 12.73
CA PHE A 278 8.73 -2.36 12.59
C PHE A 278 9.26 -1.86 13.94
N LYS A 279 8.38 -1.30 14.78
CA LYS A 279 8.74 -0.92 16.15
C LYS A 279 9.05 -2.14 17.02
N VAL A 280 8.20 -3.17 16.96
CA VAL A 280 8.32 -4.36 17.82
C VAL A 280 9.65 -5.08 17.62
N VAL A 281 10.11 -5.25 16.37
CA VAL A 281 11.39 -5.93 16.10
C VAL A 281 12.60 -5.12 16.54
N LYS A 282 12.44 -3.81 16.79
CA LYS A 282 13.52 -2.90 17.21
C LYS A 282 13.58 -2.69 18.72
N ASP A 283 12.43 -2.69 19.38
CA ASP A 283 12.34 -2.30 20.77
C ASP A 283 12.62 -3.51 21.71
N PRO A 284 13.69 -3.46 22.52
CA PRO A 284 14.03 -4.54 23.44
C PRO A 284 12.92 -4.83 24.47
N ALA A 285 12.02 -3.89 24.76
CA ALA A 285 10.88 -4.11 25.63
C ALA A 285 9.89 -5.16 25.09
N PHE A 286 9.93 -5.42 23.77
CA PHE A 286 9.17 -6.49 23.13
C PHE A 286 10.02 -7.72 22.77
N GLY A 287 11.30 -7.74 23.13
CA GLY A 287 12.25 -8.78 22.71
C GLY A 287 12.86 -8.52 21.33
N GLY A 288 12.76 -7.29 20.81
CA GLY A 288 13.43 -6.83 19.60
C GLY A 288 14.92 -6.51 19.81
N ASN A 289 15.58 -6.14 18.71
CA ASN A 289 16.97 -5.70 18.69
C ASN A 289 17.05 -4.28 18.10
N ALA A 290 17.64 -3.33 18.82
CA ALA A 290 17.70 -1.93 18.40
C ALA A 290 18.45 -1.70 17.07
N SER A 291 19.29 -2.65 16.66
CA SER A 291 19.97 -2.65 15.37
C SER A 291 19.14 -3.22 14.22
N ALA A 292 17.93 -3.75 14.49
CA ALA A 292 17.08 -4.28 13.45
C ALA A 292 16.72 -3.18 12.43
N PHE A 293 16.83 -3.53 11.15
CA PHE A 293 16.55 -2.63 10.05
C PHE A 293 15.23 -2.97 9.40
N THR A 294 14.43 -1.95 9.10
CA THR A 294 13.07 -2.12 8.58
C THR A 294 12.85 -1.32 7.32
N ALA A 295 12.21 -1.93 6.33
CA ALA A 295 11.99 -1.33 5.03
C ALA A 295 10.54 -1.48 4.55
N PHE A 296 10.05 -0.45 3.86
CA PHE A 296 8.80 -0.45 3.14
C PHE A 296 9.07 -0.03 1.69
N ILE A 297 8.92 -0.96 0.76
CA ILE A 297 9.06 -0.75 -0.68
C ILE A 297 7.67 -0.78 -1.30
N SER A 298 7.27 0.25 -2.05
CA SER A 298 5.89 0.37 -2.51
C SER A 298 5.75 1.06 -3.86
N GLY A 299 4.88 0.52 -4.72
CA GLY A 299 4.37 1.24 -5.88
C GLY A 299 3.47 2.44 -5.52
N LYS A 300 2.87 2.42 -4.32
CA LYS A 300 1.97 3.46 -3.81
C LYS A 300 2.68 4.39 -2.84
N ASP A 301 3.11 5.54 -3.34
CA ASP A 301 3.89 6.55 -2.60
C ASP A 301 3.31 6.94 -1.22
N TRP A 302 2.00 6.94 -1.05
CA TRP A 302 1.35 7.43 0.16
C TRP A 302 1.20 6.39 1.28
N VAL A 303 1.26 5.09 0.96
CA VAL A 303 1.03 4.04 1.98
C VAL A 303 2.18 4.00 2.99
N PRO A 304 3.46 4.06 2.59
CA PRO A 304 4.57 4.11 3.54
C PRO A 304 4.56 5.37 4.42
N GLU A 305 3.91 6.45 3.98
CA GLU A 305 3.83 7.70 4.75
C GLU A 305 3.17 7.50 6.11
N HIS A 306 2.21 6.58 6.24
CA HIS A 306 1.61 6.25 7.55
C HIS A 306 2.66 5.88 8.61
N PHE A 307 3.83 5.40 8.18
CA PHE A 307 4.89 4.89 9.05
C PHE A 307 6.14 5.77 9.08
N ARG A 308 6.17 6.91 8.38
CA ARG A 308 7.36 7.79 8.31
C ARG A 308 7.71 8.42 9.65
N ASN A 309 6.74 8.55 10.57
CA ASN A 309 7.02 9.02 11.92
C ASN A 309 7.92 8.00 12.67
N PRO A 310 9.08 8.42 13.22
CA PRO A 310 10.01 7.52 13.90
C PRO A 310 9.41 6.69 15.03
N VAL A 311 8.28 7.13 15.63
CA VAL A 311 7.56 6.35 16.64
C VAL A 311 7.09 4.97 16.13
N PHE A 312 6.93 4.83 14.81
CA PHE A 312 6.53 3.59 14.16
C PHE A 312 7.71 2.71 13.71
N GLY A 313 8.95 3.13 13.96
CA GLY A 313 10.14 2.29 13.82
C GLY A 313 10.62 2.03 12.39
N LEU A 314 9.99 2.56 11.34
CA LEU A 314 10.40 2.37 9.95
C LEU A 314 11.71 3.12 9.63
N ASP A 315 12.71 2.42 9.08
CA ASP A 315 14.00 3.03 8.71
C ASP A 315 14.04 3.50 7.27
N ARG A 316 13.48 2.69 6.36
CA ARG A 316 13.60 2.92 4.92
C ARG A 316 12.28 2.88 4.21
N ILE A 317 12.04 3.91 3.42
CA ILE A 317 11.00 3.95 2.39
C ILE A 317 11.69 3.89 1.02
N ALA A 318 11.14 3.08 0.12
CA ALA A 318 11.50 3.11 -1.30
C ALA A 318 10.22 3.07 -2.15
N THR A 319 9.98 4.11 -2.92
CA THR A 319 8.81 4.25 -3.79
C THR A 319 9.23 4.84 -5.14
N VAL A 320 8.25 5.18 -5.98
CA VAL A 320 8.50 5.82 -7.27
C VAL A 320 9.10 7.22 -7.09
N THR A 321 8.71 7.94 -6.03
CA THR A 321 9.14 9.32 -5.80
C THR A 321 10.17 9.50 -4.69
N ASP A 322 10.32 8.54 -3.78
CA ASP A 322 11.31 8.56 -2.69
C ASP A 322 12.10 7.25 -2.68
N TYR A 323 13.37 7.27 -3.09
CA TYR A 323 14.20 6.06 -3.11
C TYR A 323 15.67 6.38 -2.81
N PRO A 324 16.43 5.44 -2.24
CA PRO A 324 17.85 5.60 -1.99
C PRO A 324 18.66 5.88 -3.26
N ASP A 325 19.76 6.62 -3.13
CA ASP A 325 20.62 6.99 -4.27
C ASP A 325 21.24 5.78 -5.01
N TYR A 326 21.37 4.64 -4.34
CA TYR A 326 21.84 3.39 -4.96
C TYR A 326 20.75 2.65 -5.75
N VAL A 327 19.48 3.02 -5.57
CA VAL A 327 18.37 2.47 -6.35
C VAL A 327 18.33 3.20 -7.69
N ALA A 328 18.46 2.43 -8.78
CA ALA A 328 18.43 3.00 -10.12
C ALA A 328 17.13 3.77 -10.37
N LYS A 329 17.23 5.00 -10.87
CA LYS A 329 16.07 5.77 -11.31
C LYS A 329 15.42 5.04 -12.48
N SER A 330 14.16 4.65 -12.36
CA SER A 330 13.45 4.10 -13.52
C SER A 330 13.36 5.14 -14.63
N SER A 331 13.71 4.73 -15.85
CA SER A 331 13.53 5.53 -17.06
C SER A 331 12.04 5.77 -17.38
N HIS A 332 11.15 5.01 -16.74
CA HIS A 332 9.70 5.14 -16.84
C HIS A 332 9.10 6.09 -15.80
N VAL A 333 9.87 6.56 -14.80
CA VAL A 333 9.39 7.58 -13.86
C VAL A 333 9.11 8.87 -14.65
N GLN A 334 7.82 9.15 -14.89
CA GLN A 334 7.39 10.44 -15.41
C GLN A 334 7.90 11.52 -14.45
N LYS A 335 8.46 12.60 -15.01
CA LYS A 335 8.97 13.71 -14.19
C LYS A 335 7.85 14.21 -13.27
N PRO A 336 8.07 14.29 -11.95
CA PRO A 336 7.11 14.90 -11.04
C PRO A 336 6.78 16.31 -11.54
N GLY A 337 5.51 16.58 -11.86
CA GLY A 337 5.05 17.89 -12.32
C GLY A 337 4.47 17.98 -13.74
N GLU A 338 4.20 16.87 -14.45
CA GLU A 338 3.39 16.98 -15.67
C GLU A 338 1.95 17.47 -15.33
N PRO A 339 1.40 18.48 -16.06
CA PRO A 339 0.15 19.13 -15.69
C PRO A 339 -1.03 18.15 -15.58
N ILE A 340 -1.94 18.40 -14.63
CA ILE A 340 -3.20 17.66 -14.40
C ILE A 340 -4.02 17.42 -15.69
N LEU A 341 -3.98 18.35 -16.64
CA LEU A 341 -4.62 18.19 -17.96
C LEU A 341 -4.01 17.06 -18.79
N LEU A 342 -2.70 16.86 -18.69
CA LEU A 342 -2.01 15.75 -19.31
C LEU A 342 -2.39 14.43 -18.64
N MET A 343 -2.69 14.41 -17.33
CA MET A 343 -3.25 13.23 -16.65
C MET A 343 -4.64 12.84 -17.18
N LEU A 344 -5.54 13.79 -17.45
CA LEU A 344 -6.86 13.48 -18.05
C LEU A 344 -6.74 13.02 -19.51
N GLY A 345 -5.86 13.64 -20.29
CA GLY A 345 -5.57 13.22 -21.68
C GLY A 345 -4.83 11.87 -21.76
N THR A 346 -3.90 11.62 -20.84
CA THR A 346 -3.21 10.33 -20.72
C THR A 346 -4.14 9.25 -20.22
N ARG A 347 -5.13 9.53 -19.34
CA ARG A 347 -6.15 8.54 -18.94
C ARG A 347 -6.88 7.91 -20.12
N ILE A 348 -7.25 8.70 -21.13
CA ILE A 348 -7.88 8.15 -22.35
C ILE A 348 -6.88 7.28 -23.14
N LYS A 349 -5.59 7.63 -23.15
CA LYS A 349 -4.53 6.82 -23.77
C LYS A 349 -4.21 5.55 -22.95
N LYS A 350 -4.23 5.62 -21.62
CA LYS A 350 -3.98 4.52 -20.67
C LYS A 350 -5.05 3.43 -20.79
N LEU A 351 -6.32 3.81 -20.99
CA LEU A 351 -7.41 2.85 -21.22
C LEU A 351 -7.16 1.90 -22.40
N ASN A 352 -6.36 2.33 -23.38
CA ASN A 352 -6.02 1.54 -24.57
C ASN A 352 -4.63 0.88 -24.50
N ARG A 353 -3.91 1.03 -23.38
CA ARG A 353 -2.53 0.55 -23.20
C ARG A 353 -2.39 -0.24 -21.91
N PRO A 354 -2.75 -1.54 -21.92
CA PRO A 354 -2.67 -2.37 -20.73
C PRO A 354 -1.24 -2.56 -20.21
N ASP A 355 -0.24 -2.32 -21.07
CA ASP A 355 1.17 -2.31 -20.68
C ASP A 355 1.55 -1.16 -19.73
N PHE A 356 0.69 -0.14 -19.61
CA PHE A 356 0.94 1.02 -18.75
C PHE A 356 0.99 0.68 -17.25
N PHE A 357 0.29 -0.35 -16.78
CA PHE A 357 0.26 -0.68 -15.35
C PHE A 357 1.32 -1.72 -14.94
N LEU A 358 2.00 -2.32 -15.92
CA LEU A 358 2.94 -3.42 -15.65
C LEU A 358 4.26 -2.94 -15.05
N TRP A 359 4.69 -1.73 -15.42
CA TRP A 359 6.01 -1.23 -15.03
C TRP A 359 6.11 -0.93 -13.54
N GLU A 360 5.00 -0.60 -12.86
CA GLU A 360 5.00 -0.25 -11.44
C GLU A 360 5.47 -1.44 -10.59
N ASP A 361 4.88 -2.63 -10.78
CA ASP A 361 5.29 -3.84 -10.06
C ASP A 361 6.70 -4.29 -10.44
N ILE A 362 7.07 -4.17 -11.73
CA ILE A 362 8.43 -4.48 -12.21
C ILE A 362 9.45 -3.60 -11.48
N TYR A 363 9.18 -2.29 -11.45
CA TYR A 363 10.06 -1.34 -10.80
C TYR A 363 10.11 -1.57 -9.29
N THR A 364 8.97 -1.72 -8.63
CA THR A 364 8.88 -2.02 -7.19
C THR A 364 9.66 -3.28 -6.84
N THR A 365 9.58 -4.31 -7.67
CA THR A 365 10.36 -5.56 -7.51
C THR A 365 11.87 -5.31 -7.64
N GLU A 366 12.29 -4.53 -8.63
CA GLU A 366 13.70 -4.15 -8.80
C GLU A 366 14.23 -3.31 -7.63
N GLN A 367 13.41 -2.40 -7.10
CA GLN A 367 13.73 -1.63 -5.90
C GLN A 367 13.85 -2.55 -4.69
N ALA A 368 12.91 -3.48 -4.51
CA ALA A 368 12.92 -4.42 -3.39
C ALA A 368 14.17 -5.29 -3.41
N VAL A 369 14.55 -5.86 -4.57
CA VAL A 369 15.80 -6.62 -4.72
C VAL A 369 16.99 -5.76 -4.33
N GLN A 370 17.11 -4.54 -4.87
CA GLN A 370 18.23 -3.65 -4.56
C GLN A 370 18.28 -3.30 -3.07
N VAL A 371 17.16 -2.92 -2.45
CA VAL A 371 17.11 -2.59 -1.02
C VAL A 371 17.48 -3.80 -0.17
N ILE A 372 16.97 -5.00 -0.48
CA ILE A 372 17.28 -6.21 0.29
C ILE A 372 18.75 -6.61 0.14
N GLU A 373 19.35 -6.48 -1.05
CA GLU A 373 20.77 -6.75 -1.25
C GLU A 373 21.70 -5.77 -0.53
N ASN A 374 21.28 -4.50 -0.44
CA ASN A 374 22.10 -3.42 0.11
C ASN A 374 21.98 -3.32 1.63
N GLU A 375 20.76 -3.46 2.17
CA GLU A 375 20.43 -3.10 3.56
C GLU A 375 19.91 -4.29 4.39
N ASP A 376 19.69 -5.48 3.78
CA ASP A 376 19.30 -6.72 4.46
C ASP A 376 18.22 -6.60 5.58
N PRO A 377 17.05 -6.02 5.27
CA PRO A 377 16.02 -5.69 6.27
C PRO A 377 15.53 -6.90 7.05
N ASP A 378 15.40 -6.73 8.37
CA ASP A 378 14.80 -7.70 9.30
C ASP A 378 13.30 -7.82 9.12
N VAL A 379 12.64 -6.70 8.81
CA VAL A 379 11.25 -6.69 8.34
C VAL A 379 11.16 -5.84 7.08
N CYS A 380 10.66 -6.45 6.01
CA CYS A 380 10.53 -5.80 4.72
C CYS A 380 9.10 -5.96 4.21
N TYR A 381 8.44 -4.84 3.93
CA TYR A 381 7.11 -4.84 3.33
C TYR A 381 7.19 -4.38 1.89
N ILE A 382 6.73 -5.21 0.94
CA ILE A 382 6.79 -4.97 -0.49
C ILE A 382 5.35 -4.90 -1.03
N LEU A 383 4.95 -3.75 -1.56
CA LEU A 383 3.60 -3.50 -2.07
C LEU A 383 3.60 -3.34 -3.59
N LEU A 384 3.12 -4.38 -4.28
CA LEU A 384 2.88 -4.41 -5.72
C LEU A 384 1.50 -3.80 -6.02
N GLY A 385 1.48 -2.52 -6.42
CA GLY A 385 0.26 -1.70 -6.58
C GLY A 385 -0.45 -1.82 -7.93
N GLY A 386 0.19 -2.47 -8.93
CA GLY A 386 -0.26 -2.40 -10.32
C GLY A 386 -1.64 -3.00 -10.56
N VAL A 387 -2.01 -4.07 -9.84
CA VAL A 387 -3.32 -4.75 -9.96
C VAL A 387 -4.46 -3.83 -9.55
N ASP A 388 -4.30 -3.06 -8.48
CA ASP A 388 -5.31 -2.08 -8.03
C ASP A 388 -5.46 -0.92 -8.99
N GLU A 389 -4.33 -0.31 -9.43
CA GLU A 389 -4.38 0.78 -10.40
C GLU A 389 -5.09 0.31 -11.67
N ALA A 390 -4.68 -0.84 -12.22
CA ALA A 390 -5.32 -1.43 -13.39
C ALA A 390 -6.81 -1.75 -13.15
N GLY A 391 -7.16 -2.30 -11.98
CA GLY A 391 -8.53 -2.66 -11.62
C GLY A 391 -9.47 -1.44 -11.63
N HIS A 392 -9.01 -0.30 -11.12
CA HIS A 392 -9.77 0.95 -11.16
C HIS A 392 -10.11 1.41 -12.58
N TYR A 393 -9.25 1.11 -13.57
CA TYR A 393 -9.46 1.47 -14.97
C TYR A 393 -10.16 0.40 -15.79
N PHE A 394 -9.92 -0.87 -15.49
CA PHE A 394 -10.34 -2.01 -16.33
C PHE A 394 -11.47 -2.84 -15.72
N GLY A 395 -11.79 -2.64 -14.45
CA GLY A 395 -12.70 -3.52 -13.71
C GLY A 395 -11.98 -4.78 -13.24
N SER A 396 -12.76 -5.80 -12.90
CA SER A 396 -12.25 -7.08 -12.41
C SER A 396 -12.39 -8.17 -13.48
N GLY A 397 -11.34 -8.96 -13.68
CA GLY A 397 -11.33 -10.10 -14.61
C GLY A 397 -11.59 -11.44 -13.93
N LYS A 398 -11.95 -11.43 -12.64
CA LYS A 398 -11.95 -12.62 -11.78
C LYS A 398 -13.11 -13.59 -12.02
N ASP A 399 -14.23 -13.10 -12.56
CA ASP A 399 -15.41 -13.90 -12.90
C ASP A 399 -15.60 -13.95 -14.43
N PRO A 400 -15.31 -15.10 -15.08
CA PRO A 400 -15.57 -15.28 -16.50
C PRO A 400 -17.04 -15.04 -16.91
N ALA A 401 -18.01 -15.31 -16.04
CA ALA A 401 -19.42 -15.17 -16.34
C ALA A 401 -19.90 -13.71 -16.43
N GLU A 402 -19.09 -12.76 -15.95
CA GLU A 402 -19.34 -11.33 -16.12
C GLU A 402 -19.22 -10.88 -17.59
N TRP A 403 -18.43 -11.59 -18.39
CA TRP A 403 -17.98 -11.13 -19.70
C TRP A 403 -18.74 -11.81 -20.84
N ASP A 404 -19.28 -11.01 -21.75
CA ASP A 404 -19.86 -11.50 -23.01
C ASP A 404 -18.74 -11.70 -24.05
N GLU A 405 -18.38 -12.96 -24.28
CA GLU A 405 -17.40 -13.35 -25.30
C GLU A 405 -17.97 -13.15 -26.71
N ARG A 406 -17.32 -12.33 -27.54
CA ARG A 406 -17.78 -12.07 -28.92
C ARG A 406 -17.36 -13.15 -29.93
N GLY A 407 -17.03 -14.34 -29.46
CA GLY A 407 -16.73 -15.50 -30.30
C GLY A 407 -15.31 -15.56 -30.85
N THR A 408 -14.38 -14.72 -30.38
CA THR A 408 -12.94 -14.86 -30.64
C THR A 408 -12.23 -15.24 -29.34
N ALA A 409 -12.16 -16.53 -29.05
CA ALA A 409 -11.51 -17.06 -27.83
C ALA A 409 -10.06 -16.56 -27.65
N GLU A 410 -9.42 -16.13 -28.73
CA GLU A 410 -8.04 -15.63 -28.75
C GLU A 410 -7.90 -14.13 -28.41
N ARG A 411 -9.00 -13.35 -28.33
CA ARG A 411 -8.95 -11.88 -28.13
C ARG A 411 -9.86 -11.41 -27.01
N LEU A 412 -9.34 -11.44 -25.79
CA LEU A 412 -10.05 -10.97 -24.60
C LEU A 412 -10.30 -9.46 -24.58
N SER A 413 -9.58 -8.66 -25.38
CA SER A 413 -9.85 -7.22 -25.56
C SER A 413 -11.25 -6.90 -26.10
N ASP A 414 -11.86 -7.86 -26.80
CA ASP A 414 -13.18 -7.70 -27.41
C ASP A 414 -14.32 -8.06 -26.47
N ASP A 415 -14.01 -8.68 -25.32
CA ASP A 415 -14.98 -9.00 -24.28
C ASP A 415 -15.65 -7.73 -23.76
N ARG A 416 -16.91 -7.87 -23.35
CA ARG A 416 -17.68 -6.76 -22.76
C ARG A 416 -18.27 -7.22 -21.45
N SER A 417 -17.92 -6.51 -20.37
CA SER A 417 -18.54 -6.75 -19.07
C SER A 417 -20.03 -6.39 -19.14
N ARG A 418 -20.86 -7.29 -18.62
CA ARG A 418 -22.32 -7.12 -18.45
C ARG A 418 -22.64 -6.02 -17.44
N ILE A 419 -21.74 -5.77 -16.50
CA ILE A 419 -21.87 -4.75 -15.46
C ILE A 419 -21.43 -3.38 -15.99
N ASN A 420 -20.26 -3.32 -16.60
CA ASN A 420 -19.67 -2.07 -17.09
C ASN A 420 -18.98 -2.25 -18.45
N ARG A 421 -19.60 -1.70 -19.49
CA ARG A 421 -19.10 -1.78 -20.88
C ARG A 421 -17.76 -1.11 -21.13
N SER A 422 -17.22 -0.36 -20.17
CA SER A 422 -15.88 0.23 -20.21
C SER A 422 -14.80 -0.70 -19.64
N GLY A 423 -15.18 -1.85 -19.08
CA GLY A 423 -14.23 -2.83 -18.59
C GLY A 423 -13.34 -3.39 -19.69
N ASN A 424 -12.14 -3.80 -19.31
CA ASN A 424 -11.12 -4.38 -20.19
C ASN A 424 -10.53 -5.63 -19.54
N ARG A 425 -11.11 -6.78 -19.83
CA ARG A 425 -10.73 -8.08 -19.25
C ARG A 425 -9.27 -8.44 -19.53
N GLU A 426 -8.81 -8.24 -20.76
CA GLU A 426 -7.42 -8.54 -21.13
C GLU A 426 -6.42 -7.70 -20.33
N GLY A 427 -6.72 -6.41 -20.17
CA GLY A 427 -5.84 -5.49 -19.46
C GLY A 427 -5.64 -5.87 -17.99
N ILE A 428 -6.73 -6.19 -17.28
CA ILE A 428 -6.62 -6.62 -15.89
C ILE A 428 -5.96 -8.00 -15.76
N LEU A 429 -6.32 -8.99 -16.59
CA LEU A 429 -5.69 -10.31 -16.55
C LEU A 429 -4.19 -10.27 -16.86
N ARG A 430 -3.76 -9.41 -17.79
CA ARG A 430 -2.34 -9.20 -18.08
C ARG A 430 -1.60 -8.61 -16.88
N THR A 431 -2.23 -7.69 -16.16
CA THR A 431 -1.65 -7.08 -14.95
C THR A 431 -1.52 -8.11 -13.82
N VAL A 432 -2.54 -8.95 -13.62
CA VAL A 432 -2.47 -10.07 -12.64
C VAL A 432 -1.35 -11.05 -12.96
N ARG A 433 -1.15 -11.43 -14.23
CA ARG A 433 -0.02 -12.29 -14.64
C ARG A 433 1.33 -11.62 -14.35
N ASN A 434 1.45 -10.32 -14.61
CA ASN A 434 2.66 -9.55 -14.33
C ASN A 434 2.99 -9.52 -12.84
N ALA A 435 1.98 -9.30 -11.99
CA ALA A 435 2.14 -9.34 -10.53
C ALA A 435 2.59 -10.73 -10.05
N ASP A 436 2.02 -11.82 -10.59
CA ASP A 436 2.47 -13.19 -10.28
C ASP A 436 3.90 -13.46 -10.75
N GLU A 437 4.29 -12.95 -11.92
CA GLU A 437 5.67 -13.04 -12.41
C GLU A 437 6.65 -12.30 -11.48
N GLN A 438 6.27 -11.10 -11.04
CA GLN A 438 7.05 -10.30 -10.09
C GLN A 438 7.19 -10.98 -8.73
N LEU A 439 6.10 -11.58 -8.22
CA LEU A 439 6.13 -12.45 -7.05
C LEU A 439 7.13 -13.60 -7.26
N GLY A 440 7.08 -14.29 -8.40
CA GLY A 440 8.01 -15.36 -8.74
C GLY A 440 9.48 -14.90 -8.73
N ARG A 441 9.77 -13.70 -9.26
CA ARG A 441 11.11 -13.09 -9.21
C ARG A 441 11.57 -12.84 -7.77
N LEU A 442 10.71 -12.26 -6.93
CA LEU A 442 11.00 -12.00 -5.51
C LEU A 442 11.26 -13.31 -4.75
N LEU A 443 10.37 -14.28 -4.88
CA LEU A 443 10.49 -15.59 -4.21
C LEU A 443 11.77 -16.32 -4.65
N LYS A 444 12.09 -16.30 -5.94
CA LYS A 444 13.34 -16.87 -6.46
C LYS A 444 14.56 -16.19 -5.85
N PHE A 445 14.60 -14.86 -5.85
CA PHE A 445 15.69 -14.07 -5.27
C PHE A 445 15.88 -14.37 -3.77
N LEU A 446 14.78 -14.38 -3.00
CA LEU A 446 14.81 -14.72 -1.57
C LEU A 446 15.30 -16.16 -1.34
N GLY A 447 14.86 -17.11 -2.16
CA GLY A 447 15.30 -18.50 -2.09
C GLY A 447 16.79 -18.68 -2.44
N GLU A 448 17.31 -17.94 -3.42
CA GLU A 448 18.73 -17.97 -3.82
C GLU A 448 19.65 -17.35 -2.77
N ARG A 449 19.18 -16.32 -2.05
CA ARG A 449 19.88 -15.81 -0.85
C ARG A 449 20.02 -16.87 0.24
N GLY A 450 19.09 -17.82 0.26
CA GLY A 450 19.01 -18.84 1.29
C GLY A 450 18.63 -18.27 2.66
N GLY A 451 18.71 -19.14 3.66
CA GLY A 451 18.30 -18.82 5.01
C GLY A 451 16.82 -19.07 5.25
N ASP A 452 16.49 -19.03 6.54
CA ASP A 452 15.18 -19.29 7.07
C ASP A 452 14.49 -17.93 7.30
N SER A 453 13.42 -17.65 6.56
CA SER A 453 12.63 -16.42 6.68
C SER A 453 11.13 -16.74 6.71
N TYR A 454 10.36 -15.85 7.35
CA TYR A 454 8.91 -15.84 7.18
C TYR A 454 8.57 -15.00 5.97
N ILE A 455 7.77 -15.57 5.07
CA ILE A 455 7.26 -14.88 3.88
C ILE A 455 5.73 -14.90 3.98
N VAL A 456 5.13 -13.71 4.04
CA VAL A 456 3.69 -13.48 3.97
C VAL A 456 3.39 -13.01 2.56
N VAL A 457 2.56 -13.74 1.82
CA VAL A 457 2.01 -13.26 0.56
C VAL A 457 0.53 -12.97 0.76
N GLU A 458 0.12 -11.74 0.50
CA GLU A 458 -1.22 -11.28 0.83
C GLU A 458 -1.79 -10.28 -0.16
N SER A 459 -3.09 -9.99 -0.01
CA SER A 459 -3.70 -8.79 -0.54
C SER A 459 -4.47 -8.05 0.55
N ASP A 460 -4.51 -6.74 0.41
CA ASP A 460 -5.21 -5.81 1.30
C ASP A 460 -6.72 -5.84 1.12
N HIS A 461 -7.19 -6.10 -0.11
CA HIS A 461 -8.60 -6.29 -0.46
C HIS A 461 -8.78 -6.95 -1.84
N ASN A 462 -10.03 -7.08 -2.27
CA ASN A 462 -10.42 -7.45 -3.64
C ASN A 462 -10.81 -6.21 -4.46
N MET A 463 -11.09 -6.44 -5.75
CA MET A 463 -11.73 -5.50 -6.66
C MET A 463 -12.97 -6.14 -7.29
N GLU A 464 -14.01 -5.35 -7.54
CA GLU A 464 -15.12 -5.74 -8.41
C GLU A 464 -15.41 -4.70 -9.49
N THR A 465 -15.95 -5.16 -10.62
CA THR A 465 -16.44 -4.24 -11.64
C THR A 465 -17.70 -3.55 -11.13
N ASN A 466 -17.73 -2.22 -11.23
CA ASN A 466 -18.83 -1.39 -10.79
C ASN A 466 -19.66 -0.87 -11.95
N SER A 467 -20.97 -0.86 -11.77
CA SER A 467 -21.89 -0.17 -12.66
C SER A 467 -21.59 1.33 -12.70
N TRP A 468 -21.76 1.97 -13.86
CA TRP A 468 -21.68 3.43 -13.98
C TRP A 468 -22.82 4.15 -13.22
N THR A 469 -23.91 3.43 -12.94
CA THR A 469 -25.08 3.97 -12.26
C THR A 469 -25.04 3.59 -10.78
N GLY A 470 -25.00 4.61 -9.94
CA GLY A 470 -25.04 4.49 -8.49
C GLY A 470 -26.09 5.40 -7.86
N PRO A 471 -26.54 5.09 -6.64
CA PRO A 471 -27.50 5.92 -5.95
C PRO A 471 -26.86 7.27 -5.57
N ALA A 472 -27.49 8.37 -5.99
CA ALA A 472 -27.07 9.71 -5.61
C ALA A 472 -27.62 10.04 -4.20
N LEU A 473 -27.03 9.44 -3.15
CA LEU A 473 -27.56 9.46 -1.78
C LEU A 473 -27.86 10.87 -1.26
N HIS A 474 -27.05 11.86 -1.63
CA HIS A 474 -27.34 13.25 -1.26
C HIS A 474 -28.68 13.79 -1.79
N LYS A 475 -29.15 13.33 -2.94
CA LYS A 475 -30.46 13.72 -3.48
C LYS A 475 -31.59 13.02 -2.72
N VAL A 476 -31.35 11.80 -2.25
CA VAL A 476 -32.30 11.04 -1.40
C VAL A 476 -32.51 11.78 -0.08
N LEU A 477 -31.41 12.18 0.56
CA LEU A 477 -31.43 12.93 1.82
C LEU A 477 -32.07 14.31 1.64
N ALA A 478 -31.71 15.05 0.57
CA ALA A 478 -32.31 16.36 0.27
C ALA A 478 -33.82 16.29 0.02
N LYS A 479 -34.29 15.25 -0.69
CA LYS A 479 -35.73 15.02 -0.92
C LYS A 479 -36.49 14.75 0.39
N SER A 480 -35.79 14.25 1.41
CA SER A 480 -36.35 13.95 2.73
C SER A 480 -36.21 15.12 3.72
N GLY A 481 -35.76 16.28 3.25
CA GLY A 481 -35.68 17.52 4.03
C GLY A 481 -34.31 17.83 4.64
N TYR A 482 -33.30 16.97 4.45
CA TYR A 482 -31.98 17.16 5.05
C TYR A 482 -31.03 17.96 4.15
N SER A 483 -30.24 18.84 4.76
CA SER A 483 -29.34 19.77 4.09
C SER A 483 -27.87 19.46 4.39
N LYS A 484 -27.06 19.36 3.33
CA LYS A 484 -25.59 19.27 3.41
C LYS A 484 -24.89 20.47 4.09
N LYS A 485 -25.61 21.59 4.21
CA LYS A 485 -25.05 22.81 4.79
C LYS A 485 -25.29 22.88 6.30
N THR A 486 -26.42 22.36 6.76
CA THR A 486 -26.88 22.55 8.14
C THR A 486 -26.91 21.28 8.96
N ASP A 487 -27.13 20.12 8.34
CA ASP A 487 -27.42 18.89 9.06
C ASP A 487 -26.26 17.90 8.97
N TYR A 488 -25.70 17.73 7.77
CA TYR A 488 -24.64 16.76 7.52
C TYR A 488 -23.64 17.22 6.45
N TYR A 489 -22.54 16.51 6.29
CA TYR A 489 -21.63 16.54 5.15
C TYR A 489 -21.44 15.08 4.72
N ALA A 490 -21.45 14.82 3.41
CA ALA A 490 -21.24 13.48 2.88
C ALA A 490 -19.98 13.46 2.01
N PHE A 491 -19.14 12.46 2.27
CA PHE A 491 -18.00 12.10 1.46
C PHE A 491 -18.27 10.73 0.86
N THR A 492 -18.23 10.61 -0.46
CA THR A 492 -18.45 9.32 -1.12
C THR A 492 -17.51 9.18 -2.29
N GLY A 493 -17.09 7.95 -2.59
CA GLY A 493 -16.35 7.61 -3.79
C GLY A 493 -16.19 6.10 -3.91
N SER A 494 -16.31 5.57 -5.13
CA SER A 494 -16.21 4.13 -5.36
C SER A 494 -17.18 3.38 -4.44
N GLN A 495 -16.71 2.49 -3.55
CA GLN A 495 -17.56 1.71 -2.66
C GLN A 495 -17.47 2.09 -1.19
N LEU A 496 -17.02 3.31 -0.92
CA LEU A 496 -16.97 3.87 0.42
C LEU A 496 -17.75 5.18 0.46
N GLY A 497 -18.58 5.33 1.49
CA GLY A 497 -19.20 6.58 1.84
C GLY A 497 -19.19 6.82 3.34
N GLU A 498 -19.14 8.08 3.70
CA GLU A 498 -19.04 8.57 5.06
C GLU A 498 -19.98 9.76 5.21
N ILE A 499 -20.71 9.83 6.32
CA ILE A 499 -21.49 11.00 6.70
C ILE A 499 -20.93 11.56 8.00
N PHE A 500 -20.72 12.88 8.01
CA PHE A 500 -20.30 13.66 9.16
C PHE A 500 -21.42 14.65 9.49
N LEU A 501 -22.02 14.54 10.66
CA LEU A 501 -23.04 15.47 11.10
C LEU A 501 -22.44 16.86 11.32
N ARG A 502 -23.19 17.92 11.02
CA ARG A 502 -22.74 19.30 11.31
C ARG A 502 -22.74 19.56 12.81
N LYS A 503 -23.74 19.01 13.50
CA LYS A 503 -23.90 19.03 14.95
C LYS A 503 -23.98 17.58 15.43
N ASN A 504 -23.40 17.27 16.58
CA ASN A 504 -23.48 15.93 17.16
C ASN A 504 -24.89 15.69 17.72
N ASP A 505 -25.85 15.43 16.83
CA ASP A 505 -27.26 15.20 17.14
C ASP A 505 -27.65 13.76 16.77
N PRO A 506 -27.79 12.87 17.77
CA PRO A 506 -28.17 11.47 17.54
C PRO A 506 -29.49 11.29 16.80
N ALA A 507 -30.45 12.21 16.97
CA ALA A 507 -31.74 12.13 16.28
C ALA A 507 -31.59 12.38 14.78
N ILE A 508 -30.71 13.30 14.38
CA ILE A 508 -30.37 13.52 12.96
C ILE A 508 -29.66 12.28 12.40
N ALA A 509 -28.65 11.72 13.08
CA ALA A 509 -27.98 10.49 12.62
C ALA A 509 -28.98 9.35 12.37
N GLN A 510 -29.84 9.07 13.35
CA GLN A 510 -30.85 8.02 13.23
C GLN A 510 -31.82 8.27 12.08
N ALA A 511 -32.24 9.52 11.87
CA ALA A 511 -33.18 9.85 10.81
C ALA A 511 -32.55 9.80 9.41
N LEU A 512 -31.25 10.15 9.28
CA LEU A 512 -30.49 9.95 8.05
C LEU A 512 -30.33 8.47 7.72
N GLU A 513 -29.97 7.65 8.71
CA GLU A 513 -29.85 6.19 8.61
C GLU A 513 -31.16 5.57 8.09
N GLN A 514 -32.28 5.80 8.79
CA GLN A 514 -33.60 5.30 8.40
C GLN A 514 -34.01 5.74 7.00
N THR A 515 -33.70 6.99 6.62
CA THR A 515 -34.00 7.52 5.28
C THR A 515 -33.24 6.75 4.19
N LEU A 516 -31.97 6.45 4.44
CA LEU A 516 -31.12 5.72 3.50
C LEU A 516 -31.50 4.23 3.41
N GLU A 517 -31.85 3.61 4.54
CA GLU A 517 -32.31 2.21 4.59
C GLU A 517 -33.70 2.01 3.96
N ALA A 518 -34.58 3.00 4.08
CA ALA A 518 -35.88 3.00 3.41
C ALA A 518 -35.77 3.25 1.90
N TYR A 519 -34.61 3.70 1.41
CA TYR A 519 -34.42 3.97 0.01
C TYR A 519 -34.53 2.69 -0.83
N ARG A 520 -35.16 2.80 -1.99
CA ARG A 520 -35.32 1.70 -2.94
C ARG A 520 -34.82 2.13 -4.30
N TRP A 521 -33.97 1.29 -4.89
CA TRP A 521 -33.31 1.52 -6.16
C TRP A 521 -33.51 0.30 -7.07
N PRO A 522 -33.76 0.48 -8.37
CA PRO A 522 -33.79 -0.63 -9.33
C PRO A 522 -32.37 -1.18 -9.53
N SER A 523 -32.12 -2.40 -9.06
CA SER A 523 -30.83 -3.06 -9.18
C SER A 523 -30.46 -3.26 -10.66
N PRO A 524 -29.30 -2.77 -11.13
CA PRO A 524 -28.89 -2.97 -12.51
C PRO A 524 -28.57 -4.45 -12.82
N LEU A 525 -28.39 -5.29 -11.80
CA LEU A 525 -28.03 -6.70 -11.95
C LEU A 525 -29.25 -7.61 -12.19
N ASN A 526 -30.33 -7.40 -11.42
CA ASN A 526 -31.50 -8.28 -11.45
C ASN A 526 -32.82 -7.55 -11.77
N GLY A 527 -32.81 -6.22 -11.92
CA GLY A 527 -33.99 -5.40 -12.19
C GLY A 527 -34.95 -5.21 -11.01
N GLY A 528 -34.74 -5.90 -9.89
CA GLY A 528 -35.54 -5.81 -8.67
C GLY A 528 -35.34 -4.48 -7.93
N SER A 529 -36.31 -4.10 -7.10
CA SER A 529 -36.21 -2.91 -6.26
C SER A 529 -35.68 -3.28 -4.88
N GLU A 530 -34.51 -2.77 -4.50
CA GLU A 530 -33.86 -3.08 -3.23
C GLU A 530 -33.20 -1.84 -2.59
N CYS A 531 -32.86 -1.92 -1.30
CA CYS A 531 -31.96 -0.92 -0.71
C CYS A 531 -30.55 -1.10 -1.31
N PRO A 532 -29.95 -0.07 -1.93
CA PRO A 532 -28.67 -0.20 -2.61
C PRO A 532 -27.46 0.00 -1.66
N VAL A 533 -27.69 0.32 -0.39
CA VAL A 533 -26.66 0.73 0.57
C VAL A 533 -26.86 0.03 1.91
N ILE A 534 -25.77 -0.38 2.53
CA ILE A 534 -25.66 -0.75 3.93
C ILE A 534 -25.22 0.51 4.68
N VAL A 535 -25.91 0.84 5.77
CA VAL A 535 -25.62 2.00 6.61
C VAL A 535 -25.23 1.48 7.99
N LEU A 536 -24.13 1.97 8.55
CA LEU A 536 -23.72 1.65 9.92
C LEU A 536 -23.56 2.94 10.72
N ASN A 537 -24.35 3.10 11.77
CA ASN A 537 -24.19 4.13 12.79
C ASN A 537 -23.13 3.74 13.83
N ARG A 538 -22.76 4.65 14.74
CA ARG A 538 -21.70 4.42 15.73
C ARG A 538 -21.92 3.19 16.64
N GLU A 539 -23.16 2.90 17.03
CA GLU A 539 -23.46 1.70 17.84
C GLU A 539 -23.30 0.42 17.01
N GLU A 540 -23.61 0.47 15.72
CA GLU A 540 -23.44 -0.65 14.80
C GLU A 540 -21.96 -0.84 14.41
N MET A 541 -21.17 0.24 14.33
CA MET A 541 -19.71 0.15 14.23
C MET A 541 -19.10 -0.55 15.46
N LYS A 542 -19.68 -0.32 16.65
CA LYS A 542 -19.25 -0.93 17.92
C LYS A 542 -19.58 -2.43 17.98
N THR A 543 -20.81 -2.81 17.62
CA THR A 543 -21.28 -4.22 17.70
C THR A 543 -20.93 -5.06 16.47
N GLY A 544 -20.76 -4.38 15.34
CA GLY A 544 -20.60 -4.94 14.01
C GLY A 544 -21.89 -5.47 13.36
N ILE A 545 -23.05 -5.19 13.98
CA ILE A 545 -24.36 -5.69 13.55
C ILE A 545 -25.16 -4.53 12.98
N ASP A 546 -25.65 -4.68 11.75
CA ASP A 546 -26.67 -3.82 11.14
C ASP A 546 -28.02 -4.14 11.80
N LYS A 547 -28.64 -3.16 12.45
CA LYS A 547 -29.90 -3.30 13.19
C LYS A 547 -31.10 -3.51 12.27
N ALA A 548 -31.08 -2.94 11.06
CA ALA A 548 -32.18 -3.08 10.12
C ALA A 548 -32.28 -4.51 9.58
N THR A 549 -31.15 -5.19 9.41
CA THR A 549 -31.11 -6.57 8.89
C THR A 549 -30.86 -7.63 9.96
N GLY A 550 -30.32 -7.25 11.12
CA GLY A 550 -29.83 -8.16 12.16
C GLY A 550 -28.56 -8.92 11.76
N GLN A 551 -27.95 -8.58 10.61
CA GLN A 551 -26.78 -9.27 10.08
C GLN A 551 -25.49 -8.66 10.60
N ARG A 552 -24.48 -9.51 10.83
CA ARG A 552 -23.11 -9.05 11.07
C ARG A 552 -22.50 -8.58 9.75
N VAL A 553 -22.20 -7.29 9.65
CA VAL A 553 -21.55 -6.67 8.48
C VAL A 553 -20.04 -6.58 8.68
N THR A 554 -19.63 -6.29 9.92
CA THR A 554 -18.25 -6.01 10.32
C THR A 554 -17.96 -6.72 11.66
N LEU A 555 -16.69 -6.94 11.99
CA LEU A 555 -16.27 -7.36 13.31
C LEU A 555 -16.62 -6.27 14.34
N PRO A 556 -16.89 -6.65 15.61
CA PRO A 556 -17.07 -5.66 16.66
C PRO A 556 -15.85 -4.74 16.75
N MET A 557 -16.07 -3.44 16.91
CA MET A 557 -15.04 -2.40 17.00
C MET A 557 -14.19 -2.17 15.74
N GLU A 558 -14.44 -2.87 14.63
CA GLU A 558 -13.63 -2.79 13.41
C GLU A 558 -13.62 -1.37 12.82
N LEU A 559 -14.78 -0.74 12.82
CA LEU A 559 -15.03 0.62 12.31
C LEU A 559 -15.18 1.64 13.43
N TYR A 560 -14.99 1.27 14.69
CA TYR A 560 -15.22 2.19 15.82
C TYR A 560 -13.88 2.65 16.39
N SER A 561 -13.59 3.95 16.28
CA SER A 561 -12.41 4.52 16.92
C SER A 561 -12.68 4.91 18.37
N GLU A 562 -12.21 4.10 19.30
CA GLU A 562 -12.28 4.38 20.75
C GLU A 562 -11.70 5.75 21.09
N TYR A 563 -10.60 6.15 20.46
CA TYR A 563 -9.95 7.41 20.76
C TYR A 563 -10.71 8.61 20.20
N TYR A 564 -10.94 8.66 18.88
CA TYR A 564 -11.48 9.85 18.23
C TYR A 564 -13.00 10.03 18.40
N ILE A 565 -13.75 8.94 18.62
CA ILE A 565 -15.19 9.01 18.88
C ILE A 565 -15.46 9.46 20.33
N GLU A 566 -14.73 8.90 21.30
CA GLU A 566 -14.99 9.13 22.72
C GLU A 566 -14.28 10.39 23.27
N HIS A 567 -13.24 10.87 22.58
CA HIS A 567 -12.45 12.03 22.96
C HIS A 567 -12.36 13.07 21.83
N PRO A 568 -13.50 13.58 21.31
CA PRO A 568 -13.49 14.54 20.22
C PRO A 568 -12.81 15.84 20.65
N ARG A 569 -11.86 16.32 19.85
CA ARG A 569 -11.13 17.57 20.10
C ARG A 569 -11.25 18.52 18.91
N PRO A 570 -11.44 19.84 19.13
CA PRO A 570 -11.42 20.82 18.04
C PRO A 570 -10.11 20.73 17.24
N GLY A 571 -10.22 20.66 15.91
CA GLY A 571 -9.07 20.60 15.01
C GLY A 571 -8.30 19.27 15.02
N ALA A 572 -8.78 18.25 15.74
CA ALA A 572 -8.31 16.87 15.61
C ALA A 572 -9.06 16.14 14.49
N LEU A 573 -8.64 14.91 14.19
CA LEU A 573 -9.36 14.03 13.27
C LEU A 573 -10.82 13.91 13.70
N ARG A 574 -11.72 14.13 12.75
CA ARG A 574 -13.15 13.93 12.90
C ARG A 574 -13.49 12.56 12.34
N TYR A 575 -14.00 11.69 13.19
CA TYR A 575 -14.43 10.36 12.79
C TYR A 575 -15.84 10.37 12.17
N PRO A 576 -16.15 9.49 11.19
CA PRO A 576 -17.48 9.40 10.59
C PRO A 576 -18.59 9.13 11.62
N ASP A 577 -19.76 9.71 11.38
CA ASP A 577 -20.97 9.46 12.15
C ASP A 577 -21.77 8.28 11.59
N LEU A 578 -21.76 8.12 10.26
CA LEU A 578 -22.28 6.94 9.57
C LEU A 578 -21.27 6.46 8.51
N PHE A 579 -21.07 5.15 8.41
CA PHE A 579 -20.46 4.51 7.24
C PHE A 579 -21.54 4.05 6.27
N LEU A 580 -21.23 4.14 4.98
CA LEU A 580 -22.08 3.76 3.88
C LEU A 580 -21.29 2.80 2.97
N PHE A 581 -21.84 1.63 2.71
CA PHE A 581 -21.28 0.67 1.76
C PHE A 581 -22.33 0.34 0.70
N PRO A 582 -22.06 0.54 -0.59
CA PRO A 582 -22.99 0.09 -1.60
C PRO A 582 -23.01 -1.44 -1.65
N LYS A 583 -24.09 -2.02 -2.15
CA LYS A 583 -24.13 -3.45 -2.49
C LYS A 583 -23.19 -3.78 -3.65
N ALA A 584 -22.93 -5.08 -3.83
CA ALA A 584 -22.04 -5.59 -4.87
C ALA A 584 -22.30 -4.96 -6.25
N ASN A 585 -21.21 -4.62 -6.93
CA ASN A 585 -21.16 -3.98 -8.25
C ASN A 585 -21.81 -2.60 -8.35
N LEU A 586 -22.20 -1.99 -7.24
CA LEU A 586 -22.62 -0.59 -7.17
C LEU A 586 -21.46 0.26 -6.67
N GLN A 587 -21.45 1.52 -7.10
CA GLN A 587 -20.54 2.53 -6.58
C GLN A 587 -21.29 3.82 -6.30
N PHE A 588 -20.83 4.59 -5.33
CA PHE A 588 -21.26 5.96 -5.16
C PHE A 588 -20.57 6.87 -6.19
N PRO A 589 -21.27 7.89 -6.70
CA PRO A 589 -20.57 8.96 -7.39
C PRO A 589 -19.62 9.67 -6.42
N SER A 590 -18.50 10.17 -6.93
CA SER A 590 -17.55 10.92 -6.09
C SER A 590 -18.16 12.25 -5.66
N ILE A 591 -18.23 12.50 -4.35
CA ILE A 591 -18.79 13.71 -3.72
C ILE A 591 -17.90 14.10 -2.54
N GLY A 592 -17.71 15.40 -2.34
CA GLY A 592 -17.01 15.96 -1.18
C GLY A 592 -15.63 16.50 -1.55
N ALA A 593 -14.57 16.09 -0.83
CA ALA A 593 -13.21 16.62 -0.89
C ALA A 593 -12.46 16.48 -2.24
N GLY A 594 -13.20 16.24 -3.32
CA GLY A 594 -12.67 16.18 -4.66
C GLY A 594 -11.68 15.04 -4.83
N PHE A 595 -10.80 15.21 -5.81
CA PHE A 595 -9.90 14.20 -6.32
C PHE A 595 -8.85 13.64 -5.32
N GLY A 596 -8.94 13.96 -4.03
CA GLY A 596 -8.10 13.39 -2.98
C GLY A 596 -8.13 11.86 -2.95
N ASN A 597 -9.32 11.26 -3.08
CA ASN A 597 -9.49 9.81 -3.21
C ASN A 597 -8.82 9.19 -4.44
N ILE A 598 -8.41 10.01 -5.40
CA ILE A 598 -7.77 9.56 -6.64
C ILE A 598 -6.33 10.05 -6.75
N GLY A 599 -5.73 10.53 -5.65
CA GLY A 599 -4.35 10.99 -5.59
C GLY A 599 -4.08 12.42 -6.08
N LEU A 600 -5.10 13.25 -6.34
CA LEU A 600 -4.92 14.62 -6.85
C LEU A 600 -5.11 15.73 -5.80
N GLY A 601 -5.07 15.39 -4.51
CA GLY A 601 -5.20 16.34 -3.42
C GLY A 601 -6.61 16.91 -3.21
N VAL A 602 -6.76 17.67 -2.13
CA VAL A 602 -8.05 18.26 -1.70
C VAL A 602 -8.35 19.53 -2.50
N LEU A 603 -9.53 19.61 -3.13
CA LEU A 603 -10.04 20.85 -3.72
C LEU A 603 -10.88 21.63 -2.70
N PRO A 604 -10.82 22.98 -2.70
CA PRO A 604 -11.58 23.80 -1.75
C PRO A 604 -13.05 24.00 -2.14
N PHE A 605 -13.56 23.29 -3.15
CA PHE A 605 -14.93 23.41 -3.64
C PHE A 605 -15.53 22.05 -3.99
N ASP A 606 -16.87 21.95 -3.89
CA ASP A 606 -17.62 20.76 -4.28
C ASP A 606 -17.51 20.53 -5.79
N VAL A 607 -16.95 19.37 -6.16
CA VAL A 607 -17.00 18.91 -7.55
C VAL A 607 -18.38 18.32 -7.87
N PRO A 608 -18.94 18.57 -9.08
CA PRO A 608 -20.16 17.91 -9.53
C PRO A 608 -19.99 16.39 -9.43
N PRO A 609 -21.03 15.63 -9.04
CA PRO A 609 -20.91 14.18 -8.92
C PRO A 609 -20.47 13.55 -10.25
N PHE A 610 -19.38 12.79 -10.22
CA PHE A 610 -18.90 12.03 -11.36
C PHE A 610 -18.51 10.63 -10.91
N THR A 611 -18.76 9.66 -11.76
CA THR A 611 -18.32 8.29 -11.55
C THR A 611 -16.92 8.17 -12.16
N VAL A 612 -15.96 7.63 -11.42
CA VAL A 612 -14.54 7.70 -11.80
C VAL A 612 -14.01 6.36 -12.28
N TYR A 613 -14.52 5.27 -11.70
CA TYR A 613 -13.85 3.99 -11.77
C TYR A 613 -14.70 2.92 -12.44
N VAL A 614 -14.04 2.07 -13.23
CA VAL A 614 -14.66 0.87 -13.77
C VAL A 614 -14.66 -0.23 -12.73
N GLY A 615 -13.57 -0.42 -12.00
CA GLY A 615 -13.50 -1.26 -10.82
C GLY A 615 -13.48 -0.45 -9.54
N GLY A 616 -14.06 -0.97 -8.46
CA GLY A 616 -13.91 -0.38 -7.15
C GLY A 616 -13.90 -1.39 -6.01
N HIS A 617 -13.59 -0.87 -4.84
CA HIS A 617 -13.47 -1.56 -3.57
C HIS A 617 -13.87 -0.63 -2.42
N GLY A 618 -13.88 -1.16 -1.20
CA GLY A 618 -14.29 -0.49 0.04
C GLY A 618 -15.46 -1.16 0.75
N ALA A 619 -16.21 -2.03 0.07
CA ALA A 619 -17.46 -2.63 0.57
C ALA A 619 -17.30 -4.08 1.07
N PRO A 620 -18.32 -4.64 1.76
CA PRO A 620 -18.31 -6.05 2.18
C PRO A 620 -18.07 -7.05 1.04
N SER A 621 -18.55 -6.77 -0.18
CA SER A 621 -18.34 -7.63 -1.36
C SER A 621 -16.89 -7.72 -1.83
N THR A 622 -16.06 -6.74 -1.46
CA THR A 622 -14.64 -6.69 -1.83
C THR A 622 -13.70 -7.06 -0.67
N ARG A 623 -14.23 -7.66 0.40
CA ARG A 623 -13.41 -8.19 1.49
C ARG A 623 -12.59 -9.44 1.15
N PRO A 624 -13.06 -10.41 0.33
CA PRO A 624 -12.29 -11.63 0.11
C PRO A 624 -10.90 -11.33 -0.45
N ALA A 625 -9.87 -11.70 0.29
CA ALA A 625 -8.48 -11.36 -0.02
C ALA A 625 -7.61 -12.63 0.01
N VAL A 626 -6.37 -12.50 -0.45
CA VAL A 626 -5.39 -13.59 -0.45
C VAL A 626 -4.58 -13.50 0.83
N LEU A 627 -4.33 -14.65 1.47
CA LEU A 627 -3.32 -14.78 2.51
C LEU A 627 -2.67 -16.16 2.45
N ALA A 628 -1.37 -16.19 2.26
CA ALA A 628 -0.52 -17.36 2.37
C ALA A 628 0.73 -17.05 3.20
N LEU A 629 1.22 -18.04 3.92
CA LEU A 629 2.39 -17.92 4.80
C LEU A 629 3.34 -19.10 4.56
N GLN A 630 4.63 -18.80 4.46
CA GLN A 630 5.71 -19.77 4.51
C GLN A 630 6.74 -19.37 5.57
N GLY A 631 7.49 -20.35 6.07
CA GLY A 631 8.65 -20.11 6.91
C GLY A 631 8.94 -21.23 7.88
N PRO A 632 9.89 -21.02 8.80
CA PRO A 632 10.29 -22.00 9.81
C PRO A 632 9.12 -22.40 10.72
N GLY A 633 8.91 -23.70 10.87
CA GLY A 633 7.81 -24.24 11.67
C GLY A 633 6.42 -24.18 11.01
N ILE A 634 6.31 -23.52 9.84
CA ILE A 634 5.04 -23.42 9.12
C ILE A 634 4.75 -24.72 8.36
N GLY A 635 3.51 -25.22 8.48
CA GLY A 635 3.06 -26.42 7.77
C GLY A 635 3.11 -26.25 6.24
N LYS A 636 3.50 -27.30 5.51
CA LYS A 636 3.55 -27.27 4.04
C LYS A 636 2.27 -27.82 3.43
N GLY A 637 1.75 -27.14 2.41
CA GLY A 637 0.56 -27.55 1.65
C GLY A 637 -0.72 -27.61 2.49
N LEU A 638 -0.80 -26.82 3.56
CA LEU A 638 -1.95 -26.81 4.47
C LEU A 638 -2.94 -25.71 4.04
N GLU A 639 -4.19 -26.08 3.85
CA GLU A 639 -5.28 -25.11 3.71
C GLU A 639 -6.07 -25.01 5.02
N VAL A 640 -6.29 -23.78 5.49
CA VAL A 640 -7.00 -23.50 6.75
C VAL A 640 -8.28 -22.73 6.47
N GLU A 641 -9.41 -23.43 6.54
CA GLU A 641 -10.76 -22.91 6.28
C GLU A 641 -11.30 -21.95 7.36
N ALA A 642 -10.46 -21.53 8.29
CA ALA A 642 -10.85 -20.52 9.26
C ALA A 642 -10.90 -19.15 8.60
N GLU A 643 -11.91 -18.36 8.96
CA GLU A 643 -11.94 -16.95 8.59
C GLU A 643 -10.82 -16.22 9.33
N THR A 644 -10.02 -15.45 8.61
CA THR A 644 -8.88 -14.69 9.15
C THR A 644 -8.92 -13.27 8.60
N TYR A 645 -8.25 -12.35 9.28
CA TYR A 645 -8.22 -10.93 8.91
C TYR A 645 -6.79 -10.38 8.93
N PRO A 646 -6.49 -9.25 8.25
CA PRO A 646 -5.16 -8.66 8.23
C PRO A 646 -4.54 -8.48 9.62
N SER A 647 -5.35 -8.07 10.60
CA SER A 647 -4.92 -7.89 11.99
C SER A 647 -4.44 -9.18 12.66
N ASP A 648 -4.75 -10.37 12.13
CA ASP A 648 -4.31 -11.64 12.69
C ASP A 648 -2.86 -11.96 12.33
N VAL A 649 -2.25 -11.30 11.34
CA VAL A 649 -0.91 -11.65 10.86
C VAL A 649 0.18 -11.23 11.83
N ALA A 650 0.26 -9.95 12.21
CA ALA A 650 1.25 -9.45 13.16
C ALA A 650 1.33 -10.27 14.47
N PRO A 651 0.24 -10.52 15.22
CA PRO A 651 0.30 -11.34 16.43
C PRO A 651 0.77 -12.78 16.19
N SER A 652 0.58 -13.33 14.98
CA SER A 652 1.13 -14.65 14.64
C SER A 652 2.64 -14.61 14.55
N LEU A 653 3.17 -13.62 13.81
CA LEU A 653 4.60 -13.41 13.68
C LEU A 653 5.24 -13.10 15.03
N TYR A 654 4.57 -12.33 15.89
CA TYR A 654 5.04 -12.10 17.26
C TYR A 654 5.19 -13.40 18.05
N ARG A 655 4.24 -14.34 17.95
CA ARG A 655 4.32 -15.63 18.64
C ARG A 655 5.42 -16.52 18.08
N LEU A 656 5.51 -16.60 16.74
CA LEU A 656 6.52 -17.39 16.03
C LEU A 656 7.95 -16.94 16.38
N GLU A 657 8.15 -15.63 16.47
CA GLU A 657 9.45 -15.02 16.80
C GLU A 657 9.64 -14.74 18.29
N HIS A 658 8.71 -15.17 19.14
CA HIS A 658 8.73 -14.93 20.58
C HIS A 658 8.86 -13.45 21.00
N TYR A 659 8.28 -12.55 20.20
CA TYR A 659 8.09 -11.16 20.60
C TYR A 659 6.90 -11.03 21.57
N ARG A 660 6.99 -10.10 22.51
CA ARG A 660 5.84 -9.72 23.34
C ARG A 660 4.82 -8.99 22.47
N ILE A 661 3.56 -9.41 22.55
CA ILE A 661 2.46 -8.80 21.81
C ILE A 661 2.12 -7.42 22.43
N PRO A 662 2.13 -6.32 21.64
CA PRO A 662 1.72 -5.01 22.12
C PRO A 662 0.24 -4.95 22.53
N GLU A 663 -0.10 -4.10 23.50
CA GLU A 663 -1.48 -3.92 23.97
C GLU A 663 -2.41 -3.32 22.89
N SER A 664 -1.84 -2.65 21.89
CA SER A 664 -2.59 -2.10 20.77
C SER A 664 -3.17 -3.18 19.85
N VAL A 665 -2.65 -4.41 19.89
CA VAL A 665 -3.10 -5.51 19.02
C VAL A 665 -4.52 -5.95 19.37
N GLN A 666 -5.37 -6.13 18.35
CA GLN A 666 -6.73 -6.65 18.46
C GLN A 666 -6.91 -8.00 17.74
N GLY A 667 -6.05 -8.33 16.79
CA GLY A 667 -6.06 -9.61 16.10
C GLY A 667 -5.78 -10.77 17.02
N ARG A 668 -6.39 -11.92 16.70
CA ARG A 668 -6.29 -13.14 17.52
C ARG A 668 -5.09 -14.01 17.14
N GLY A 669 -4.46 -13.75 16.01
CA GLY A 669 -3.46 -14.62 15.41
C GLY A 669 -4.09 -15.65 14.45
N LEU A 670 -3.29 -16.11 13.51
CA LEU A 670 -3.66 -17.05 12.48
C LEU A 670 -3.76 -18.46 13.09
N PRO A 671 -4.88 -19.17 12.87
CA PRO A 671 -5.06 -20.52 13.38
C PRO A 671 -4.13 -21.50 12.64
N LYS A 672 -3.48 -22.40 13.40
CA LYS A 672 -2.64 -23.48 12.85
C LYS A 672 -1.49 -23.02 11.94
N ALA A 673 -1.01 -21.78 12.10
CA ALA A 673 0.21 -21.35 11.43
C ALA A 673 1.42 -22.20 11.88
N ASP A 674 1.48 -22.53 13.17
CA ASP A 674 2.44 -23.45 13.78
C ASP A 674 1.67 -24.63 14.40
N PRO A 675 1.96 -25.89 14.01
CA PRO A 675 1.35 -27.07 14.62
C PRO A 675 1.61 -27.19 16.14
N ALA A 676 2.67 -26.55 16.65
CA ALA A 676 3.04 -26.55 18.05
C ALA A 676 2.33 -25.47 18.88
N LEU A 677 1.70 -24.48 18.22
CA LEU A 677 0.89 -23.47 18.90
C LEU A 677 -0.58 -23.95 18.97
N PRO A 678 -1.18 -23.98 20.18
CA PRO A 678 -2.52 -24.52 20.41
C PRO A 678 -3.65 -23.76 19.70
#